data_AF-A0A3M5ZPX8-F1
#
_entry.id   AF-A0A3M5ZPX8-F1
#
_cell.length_a   1.000
_cell.length_b   1.000
_cell.length_c   1.000
_cell.angle_alpha   90.00
_cell.angle_beta   90.00
_cell.angle_gamma   90.00
#
_symmetry.space_group_name_H-M   'P 1'
#
loop_
_entity.id
_entity.type
_entity.pdbx_description
1 polymer ?
#
loop_
_entity_poly.entity_id
_entity_poly.type
_entity_poly.pdbx_seq_one_letter_code
_entity_poly.pdbx_strand_id
1 'polypeptide(L)'
;ALDKPAYNDGDTATVTVTPPAAGKGYLLVESSEGPLWWKEIDVPAEGKSYEIPLDKKWARHDLYVTALVIRPGERKANVTPKRAVGVLHLPLDRAQRKLALTVTAPEKMRPKQPLKLKIVAKNADGSVPRQVQVLVSAVDVGILNITRYATPDPFASLFGRKQYGADQLDIYGQLIEAGQGRLASMAFGGDALAKGGKRPDTNVTIVALQSAPVTLNDAGEGEASVDIPDFNGELRVMAQAWTDDRYGMAEAKTVVAAPIIAELSTPRFLAGGDQTSVALDVSNLSGKAQKLDVKISAEGQLSIPGGDQIKPLQLKEGQRVTLKVPVLAQGGLGQGKIKVLIEGLDLPGETLPAFTREWNIGVRPAYPAMLRHYRATLNEQSWSLPDGALEAFEPAGREAMLSLSSRPPLNIGEQIRALKAYPYGCLEQTASGLYPSLYADAATLKRLGLTGEPDAERKRKVEIGIERLLGMQRYNGSFGLWGSDSDEEYWLTAYVTDFLLRARDQGFAVPPDALKKASERLLRYLQDTGQIQVNYSQNAEHTRFAVQAYAGLVLSRSQQAPLAALRSLFDRRSDARSGLPLVQLAVALEKMGDKPRADLALSAGLAVSRKNEWLADYGSSLRDQALILALLEENDLARERRDERLFALADEVAANRYLSTQESNSLFLAGRNLLGKAEKDWTASLASGTQTRELSNKQPGLKLDGGLLASPLSVHNQGSEPLYQQLTVSGYPTQTPAAGGENLSIRREYLSLSGAPLNVGALKTGQLVLVHLEIGAKQRVPDALVVDLLPAGLELENQNLAQSSASLEDASEEVKTIRESMENAGIKHQEYRGDRYVAALDIDGSSTVHLLYLARAVTPGTYRVPPPQVESMYRPNWQALGDAPAQMVVKGK
;
A
#
# COMPACT_ATOMS: atom_id res chain seq x y z
N ALA A 1 6.60 46.06 15.55
CA ALA A 1 8.00 45.63 15.33
C ALA A 1 8.69 45.41 16.66
N LEU A 2 9.69 44.54 16.70
CA LEU A 2 10.53 44.26 17.87
C LEU A 2 11.85 45.03 17.76
N ASP A 3 12.43 45.44 18.90
CA ASP A 3 13.74 46.10 18.95
C ASP A 3 14.92 45.14 18.73
N LYS A 4 14.74 43.85 19.05
CA LYS A 4 15.76 42.80 18.91
C LYS A 4 15.23 41.63 18.08
N PRO A 5 16.14 40.86 17.46
CA PRO A 5 15.77 39.66 16.72
C PRO A 5 15.39 38.48 17.62
N ALA A 6 15.83 38.46 18.89
CA ALA A 6 15.51 37.44 19.89
C ALA A 6 15.78 37.97 21.31
N TYR A 7 15.22 37.32 22.32
CA TYR A 7 15.30 37.73 23.73
C TYR A 7 15.68 36.57 24.65
N ASN A 8 16.48 36.83 25.68
CA ASN A 8 16.76 35.86 26.74
C ASN A 8 15.63 35.81 27.78
N ASP A 9 15.68 34.79 28.63
CA ASP A 9 14.70 34.64 29.72
C ASP A 9 14.84 35.79 30.73
N GLY A 10 13.75 36.52 30.98
CA GLY A 10 13.77 37.69 31.86
C GLY A 10 14.10 39.01 31.18
N ASP A 11 14.41 39.03 29.88
CA ASP A 11 14.62 40.26 29.13
C ASP A 11 13.33 41.11 29.07
N THR A 12 13.48 42.39 28.73
CA THR A 12 12.34 43.26 28.40
C THR A 12 12.32 43.51 26.90
N ALA A 13 11.23 43.12 26.25
CA ALA A 13 11.02 43.35 24.82
C ALA A 13 10.39 44.72 24.58
N THR A 14 10.94 45.51 23.66
CA THR A 14 10.33 46.77 23.24
C THR A 14 9.55 46.55 21.95
N VAL A 15 8.23 46.67 22.04
CA VAL A 15 7.31 46.48 20.93
C VAL A 15 6.80 47.83 20.45
N THR A 16 7.12 48.19 19.21
CA THR A 16 6.52 49.36 18.54
C THR A 16 5.25 48.94 17.81
N VAL A 17 4.12 49.51 18.22
CA VAL A 17 2.81 49.37 17.58
C VAL A 17 2.59 50.56 16.66
N THR A 18 2.43 50.30 15.36
CA THR A 18 2.20 51.34 14.33
C THR A 18 0.87 51.06 13.66
N PRO A 19 -0.23 51.68 14.12
CA PRO A 19 -1.56 51.46 13.56
C PRO A 19 -1.77 52.32 12.30
N PRO A 20 -2.70 51.95 11.41
CA PRO A 20 -3.03 52.77 10.24
C PRO A 20 -3.72 54.09 10.60
N ALA A 21 -4.24 54.21 11.83
CA ALA A 21 -4.83 55.41 12.39
C ALA A 21 -4.73 55.37 13.92
N ALA A 22 -4.80 56.53 14.57
CA ALA A 22 -4.82 56.62 16.03
C ALA A 22 -6.04 55.89 16.61
N GLY A 23 -5.85 55.22 17.75
CA GLY A 23 -6.92 54.45 18.40
C GLY A 23 -6.49 53.78 19.70
N LYS A 24 -7.48 53.21 20.39
CA LYS A 24 -7.31 52.48 21.65
C LYS A 24 -7.49 50.99 21.46
N GLY A 25 -6.91 50.18 22.33
CA GLY A 25 -7.16 48.74 22.38
C GLY A 25 -6.23 48.04 23.35
N TYR A 26 -5.69 46.90 22.97
CA TYR A 26 -4.84 46.10 23.85
C TYR A 26 -3.63 45.51 23.12
N LEU A 27 -2.54 45.34 23.87
CA LEU A 27 -1.35 44.60 23.48
C LEU A 27 -1.26 43.36 24.37
N LEU A 28 -1.09 42.19 23.78
CA LEU A 28 -1.03 40.89 24.45
C LEU A 28 0.26 40.17 24.11
N VAL A 29 0.71 39.30 25.03
CA VAL A 29 1.54 38.14 24.69
C VAL A 29 0.68 36.90 24.86
N GLU A 30 0.49 36.16 23.76
CA GLU A 30 -0.37 35.00 23.68
C GLU A 30 0.42 33.73 23.41
N SER A 31 -0.19 32.61 23.79
CA SER A 31 0.32 31.26 23.63
C SER A 31 -0.83 30.29 23.38
N SER A 32 -0.54 29.02 23.05
CA SER A 32 -1.58 28.00 22.87
C SER A 32 -2.41 27.69 24.13
N GLU A 33 -1.93 28.06 25.32
CA GLU A 33 -2.64 27.86 26.59
C GLU A 33 -3.39 29.12 27.05
N GLY A 34 -3.31 30.21 26.27
CA GLY A 34 -3.95 31.49 26.56
C GLY A 34 -2.97 32.67 26.67
N PRO A 35 -3.49 33.85 27.07
CA PRO A 35 -2.70 35.07 27.22
C PRO A 35 -1.83 35.03 28.49
N LEU A 36 -0.57 35.42 28.35
CA LEU A 36 0.43 35.44 29.43
C LEU A 36 0.68 36.85 29.97
N TRP A 37 0.46 37.86 29.13
CA TRP A 37 0.61 39.27 29.48
C TRP A 37 -0.36 40.11 28.66
N TRP A 38 -0.88 41.19 29.25
CA TRP A 38 -1.73 42.13 28.53
C TRP A 38 -1.59 43.55 29.09
N LYS A 39 -1.84 44.55 28.23
CA LYS A 39 -1.90 45.95 28.60
C LYS A 39 -2.84 46.71 27.69
N GLU A 40 -3.64 47.61 28.26
CA GLU A 40 -4.41 48.58 27.47
C GLU A 40 -3.46 49.58 26.82
N ILE A 41 -3.67 49.84 25.53
CA ILE A 41 -2.83 50.73 24.72
C ILE A 41 -3.67 51.86 24.12
N ASP A 42 -3.07 53.05 24.09
CA ASP A 42 -3.57 54.22 23.37
C ASP A 42 -2.45 54.69 22.45
N VAL A 43 -2.64 54.49 21.15
CA VAL A 43 -1.59 54.54 20.14
C VAL A 43 -1.92 55.64 19.13
N PRO A 44 -1.04 56.63 18.94
CA PRO A 44 -1.22 57.66 17.93
C PRO A 44 -0.92 57.12 16.53
N ALA A 45 -1.22 57.89 15.48
CA ALA A 45 -1.09 57.42 14.09
C ALA A 45 0.38 57.18 13.69
N GLU A 46 1.31 57.93 14.27
CA GLU A 46 2.76 57.77 14.13
C GLU A 46 3.32 56.52 14.83
N GLY A 47 2.51 55.86 15.68
CA GLY A 47 2.89 54.67 16.44
C GLY A 47 3.47 54.97 17.83
N LYS A 48 3.58 53.93 18.67
CA LYS A 48 4.09 54.02 20.05
C LYS A 48 4.73 52.72 20.49
N SER A 49 5.81 52.85 21.26
CA SER A 49 6.55 51.72 21.83
C SER A 49 6.05 51.36 23.23
N TYR A 50 6.03 50.06 23.51
CA TYR A 50 5.63 49.48 24.78
C TYR A 50 6.67 48.47 25.23
N GLU A 51 7.04 48.52 26.50
CA GLU A 51 7.91 47.54 27.13
C GLU A 51 7.09 46.35 27.66
N ILE A 52 7.53 45.15 27.32
CA ILE A 52 6.95 43.88 27.75
C ILE A 52 8.01 43.11 28.54
N PRO A 53 7.88 42.99 29.87
CA PRO A 53 8.80 42.18 30.67
C PRO A 53 8.51 40.69 30.42
N LEU A 54 9.50 39.95 29.94
CA LEU A 54 9.37 38.52 29.67
C LEU A 54 9.56 37.73 30.96
N ASP A 55 8.58 36.92 31.37
CA ASP A 55 8.72 36.08 32.56
C ASP A 55 9.71 34.92 32.29
N LYS A 56 10.62 34.65 33.22
CA LYS A 56 11.57 33.52 33.14
C LYS A 56 10.87 32.16 33.06
N LYS A 57 9.61 32.07 33.48
CA LYS A 57 8.79 30.86 33.39
C LYS A 57 8.25 30.58 31.99
N TRP A 58 8.34 31.52 31.05
CA TRP A 58 7.87 31.33 29.68
C TRP A 58 8.83 30.46 28.85
N ALA A 59 9.08 29.22 29.29
CA ALA A 59 9.95 28.26 28.64
C ALA A 59 9.30 27.58 27.42
N ARG A 60 8.82 28.39 26.45
CA ARG A 60 8.04 27.95 25.28
C ARG A 60 8.37 28.79 24.03
N HIS A 61 8.01 28.31 22.84
CA HIS A 61 8.43 28.91 21.55
C HIS A 61 7.24 29.27 20.62
N ASP A 62 6.03 29.13 21.15
CA ASP A 62 4.75 29.50 20.53
C ASP A 62 4.23 30.85 21.03
N LEU A 63 5.13 31.72 21.51
CA LEU A 63 4.79 33.05 21.99
C LEU A 63 4.56 34.01 20.82
N TYR A 64 3.46 34.76 20.87
CA TYR A 64 3.15 35.81 19.90
C TYR A 64 2.71 37.08 20.61
N VAL A 65 3.21 38.21 20.12
CA VAL A 65 2.69 39.52 20.49
C VAL A 65 1.52 39.85 19.57
N THR A 66 0.37 40.19 20.13
CA THR A 66 -0.78 40.66 19.35
C THR A 66 -1.24 42.04 19.81
N ALA A 67 -1.52 42.90 18.85
CA ALA A 67 -2.02 44.25 19.11
C ALA A 67 -3.36 44.41 18.41
N LEU A 68 -4.40 44.76 19.17
CA LEU A 68 -5.67 45.23 18.65
C LEU A 68 -5.75 46.73 18.86
N VAL A 69 -5.99 47.49 17.79
CA VAL A 69 -6.26 48.93 17.86
C VAL A 69 -7.58 49.22 17.17
N ILE A 70 -8.48 49.90 17.89
CA ILE A 70 -9.78 50.32 17.41
C ILE A 70 -9.73 51.83 17.22
N ARG A 71 -9.89 52.25 15.96
CA ARG A 71 -10.15 53.66 15.64
C ARG A 71 -11.61 53.97 16.00
N PRO A 72 -11.89 55.04 16.76
CA PRO A 72 -13.26 55.46 17.02
C PRO A 72 -13.95 55.87 15.71
N GLY A 73 -15.20 55.43 15.54
CA GLY A 73 -16.06 55.89 14.45
C GLY A 73 -16.55 57.32 14.69
N GLU A 74 -16.99 57.98 13.62
CA GLU A 74 -17.54 59.34 13.67
C GLU A 74 -18.92 59.39 13.01
N ARG A 75 -19.96 59.57 13.84
CA ARG A 75 -21.38 59.56 13.42
C ARG A 75 -21.72 60.63 12.37
N LYS A 76 -21.08 61.80 12.41
CA LYS A 76 -21.32 62.90 11.47
C LYS A 76 -20.69 62.68 10.11
N ALA A 77 -19.64 61.86 10.04
CA ALA A 77 -18.89 61.56 8.82
C ALA A 77 -19.26 60.18 8.23
N ASN A 78 -20.24 59.47 8.81
CA ASN A 78 -20.59 58.09 8.46
C ASN A 78 -19.40 57.11 8.47
N VAL A 79 -18.39 57.36 9.32
CA VAL A 79 -17.22 56.49 9.46
C VAL A 79 -17.49 55.48 10.58
N THR A 80 -17.56 54.19 10.25
CA THR A 80 -17.69 53.12 11.25
C THR A 80 -16.38 52.93 12.01
N PRO A 81 -16.42 52.41 13.25
CA PRO A 81 -15.21 52.03 13.97
C PRO A 81 -14.41 51.00 13.17
N LYS A 82 -13.13 51.26 12.94
CA LYS A 82 -12.26 50.35 12.18
C LYS A 82 -11.26 49.68 13.12
N ARG A 83 -11.21 48.36 13.04
CA ARG A 83 -10.29 47.51 13.78
C ARG A 83 -9.01 47.26 12.97
N ALA A 84 -7.85 47.37 13.61
CA ALA A 84 -6.57 46.92 13.10
C ALA A 84 -5.97 45.87 14.05
N VAL A 85 -5.44 44.78 13.48
CA VAL A 85 -4.74 43.74 14.23
C VAL A 85 -3.32 43.58 13.69
N GLY A 86 -2.35 43.52 14.59
CA GLY A 86 -0.99 43.08 14.31
C GLY A 86 -0.68 41.82 15.11
N VAL A 87 -0.04 40.84 14.47
CA VAL A 87 0.44 39.61 15.09
C VAL A 87 1.91 39.44 14.73
N LEU A 88 2.75 39.18 15.73
CA LEU A 88 4.19 39.03 15.56
C LEU A 88 4.72 37.93 16.47
N HIS A 89 5.50 36.99 15.92
CA HIS A 89 6.16 35.96 16.74
C HIS A 89 7.16 36.62 17.70
N LEU A 90 7.21 36.15 18.94
CA LEU A 90 8.14 36.59 19.97
C LEU A 90 9.24 35.53 20.14
N PRO A 91 10.41 35.69 19.49
CA PRO A 91 11.48 34.73 19.54
C PRO A 91 12.26 34.78 20.86
N LEU A 92 12.40 33.62 21.50
CA LEU A 92 13.33 33.43 22.62
C LEU A 92 14.67 32.89 22.11
N ASP A 93 15.76 33.48 22.58
CA ASP A 93 17.11 33.06 22.24
C ASP A 93 17.45 31.75 22.97
N ARG A 94 17.80 30.73 22.18
CA ARG A 94 18.26 29.42 22.64
C ARG A 94 19.60 29.04 22.06
N ALA A 95 20.35 29.97 21.46
CA ALA A 95 21.62 29.67 20.79
C ALA A 95 22.62 28.90 21.69
N GLN A 96 22.58 29.13 23.00
CA GLN A 96 23.40 28.41 24.00
C GLN A 96 23.11 26.90 24.07
N ARG A 97 21.91 26.47 23.66
CA ARG A 97 21.48 25.07 23.59
C ARG A 97 21.86 24.40 22.26
N LYS A 98 22.58 25.10 21.38
CA LYS A 98 23.08 24.51 20.13
C LYS A 98 24.39 23.78 20.37
N LEU A 99 24.48 22.55 19.90
CA LEU A 99 25.73 21.81 19.78
C LEU A 99 26.36 22.11 18.41
N ALA A 100 27.60 22.60 18.43
CA ALA A 100 28.44 22.67 17.25
C ALA A 100 28.99 21.27 16.97
N LEU A 101 28.27 20.53 16.11
CA LEU A 101 28.65 19.18 15.69
C LEU A 101 29.48 19.27 14.40
N THR A 102 30.56 18.50 14.34
CA THR A 102 31.38 18.31 13.14
C THR A 102 31.49 16.81 12.87
N VAL A 103 31.26 16.43 11.62
CA VAL A 103 31.49 15.06 11.13
C VAL A 103 32.53 15.10 10.04
N THR A 104 33.64 14.41 10.26
CA THR A 104 34.71 14.25 9.27
C THR A 104 34.56 12.90 8.59
N ALA A 105 34.37 12.95 7.27
CA ALA A 105 34.30 11.78 6.39
C ALA A 105 35.37 11.89 5.30
N PRO A 106 35.87 10.77 4.74
CA PRO A 106 36.70 10.81 3.55
C PRO A 106 35.94 11.41 2.37
N GLU A 107 36.60 12.23 1.55
CA GLU A 107 35.99 12.80 0.34
C GLU A 107 35.66 11.74 -0.71
N LYS A 108 36.51 10.71 -0.80
CA LYS A 108 36.36 9.58 -1.73
C LYS A 108 36.66 8.25 -1.05
N MET A 109 35.93 7.20 -1.42
CA MET A 109 36.18 5.83 -0.97
C MET A 109 35.83 4.79 -2.04
N ARG A 110 36.25 3.54 -1.81
CA ARG A 110 35.84 2.38 -2.62
C ARG A 110 34.52 1.78 -2.08
N PRO A 111 33.69 1.18 -2.93
CA PRO A 111 32.55 0.38 -2.49
C PRO A 111 33.00 -0.85 -1.69
N LYS A 112 32.08 -1.50 -0.97
CA LYS A 112 32.33 -2.70 -0.13
C LYS A 112 33.38 -2.47 0.94
N GLN A 113 33.43 -1.26 1.50
CA GLN A 113 34.34 -0.87 2.57
C GLN A 113 33.56 -0.15 3.68
N PRO A 114 33.99 -0.27 4.95
CA PRO A 114 33.41 0.51 6.03
C PRO A 114 33.73 2.00 5.88
N LEU A 115 32.70 2.84 5.85
CA LEU A 115 32.83 4.30 5.92
C LEU A 115 33.02 4.69 7.39
N LYS A 116 34.27 4.95 7.77
CA LYS A 116 34.63 5.41 9.12
C LYS A 116 34.47 6.93 9.23
N LEU A 117 33.81 7.37 10.29
CA LEU A 117 33.41 8.75 10.51
C LEU A 117 33.92 9.20 11.87
N LYS A 118 34.59 10.35 11.90
CA LYS A 118 35.01 11.00 13.15
C LYS A 118 34.04 12.11 13.52
N ILE A 119 33.62 12.12 14.76
CA ILE A 119 32.58 13.00 15.27
C ILE A 119 33.17 13.83 16.39
N VAL A 120 32.94 15.14 16.35
CA VAL A 120 33.32 16.07 17.41
C VAL A 120 32.14 16.98 17.72
N ALA A 121 31.79 17.11 19.00
CA ALA A 121 30.77 18.05 19.46
C ALA A 121 31.37 19.08 20.42
N LYS A 122 30.98 20.34 20.23
CA LYS A 122 31.28 21.43 21.16
C LYS A 122 29.99 22.15 21.56
N ASN A 123 29.97 22.71 22.76
CA ASN A 123 28.95 23.65 23.16
C ASN A 123 29.09 24.97 22.39
N ALA A 124 28.03 25.79 22.38
CA ALA A 124 28.05 27.10 21.75
C ALA A 124 29.15 28.05 22.28
N ASP A 125 29.57 27.89 23.53
CA ASP A 125 30.68 28.62 24.16
C ASP A 125 32.07 28.00 23.90
N GLY A 126 32.14 26.90 23.13
CA GLY A 126 33.36 26.17 22.82
C GLY A 126 33.78 25.13 23.87
N SER A 127 33.06 25.02 25.00
CA SER A 127 33.32 24.01 26.02
C SER A 127 32.93 22.60 25.56
N VAL A 128 33.47 21.57 26.22
CA VAL A 128 33.20 20.16 25.89
C VAL A 128 31.85 19.73 26.49
N PRO A 129 30.89 19.27 25.68
CA PRO A 129 29.62 18.75 26.17
C PRO A 129 29.78 17.36 26.80
N ARG A 130 28.94 17.02 27.77
CA ARG A 130 28.94 15.70 28.44
C ARG A 130 27.77 14.84 27.94
N GLN A 131 27.99 13.53 27.90
CA GLN A 131 26.97 12.52 27.58
C GLN A 131 26.22 12.77 26.26
N VAL A 132 26.93 13.31 25.26
CA VAL A 132 26.33 13.52 23.94
C VAL A 132 26.09 12.19 23.27
N GLN A 133 24.85 11.98 22.82
CA GLN A 133 24.50 10.88 21.92
C GLN A 133 24.50 11.40 20.49
N VAL A 134 25.03 10.61 19.57
CA VAL A 134 25.05 10.92 18.14
C VAL A 134 24.50 9.75 17.34
N LEU A 135 23.58 10.05 16.44
CA LEU A 135 23.05 9.10 15.47
C LEU A 135 23.54 9.48 14.08
N VAL A 136 24.16 8.55 13.39
CA VAL A 136 24.73 8.77 12.06
C VAL A 136 23.97 7.98 11.02
N SER A 137 23.71 8.62 9.88
CA SER A 137 23.13 7.98 8.70
C SER A 137 23.91 8.36 7.45
N ALA A 138 23.93 7.46 6.48
CA ALA A 138 24.52 7.69 5.16
C ALA A 138 23.51 7.27 4.09
N VAL A 139 23.07 8.24 3.29
CA VAL A 139 22.01 8.05 2.29
C VAL A 139 22.50 8.55 0.94
N ASP A 140 22.19 7.79 -0.12
CA ASP A 140 22.44 8.20 -1.50
C ASP A 140 21.75 9.55 -1.80
N VAL A 141 22.53 10.49 -2.31
CA VAL A 141 22.06 11.82 -2.75
C VAL A 141 21.02 11.71 -3.86
N GLY A 142 21.09 10.67 -4.70
CA GLY A 142 20.07 10.37 -5.71
C GLY A 142 18.68 10.20 -5.10
N ILE A 143 18.58 9.52 -3.95
CA ILE A 143 17.32 9.33 -3.21
C ILE A 143 16.86 10.65 -2.57
N LEU A 144 17.76 11.34 -1.86
CA LEU A 144 17.42 12.57 -1.14
C LEU A 144 16.98 13.69 -2.08
N ASN A 145 17.52 13.73 -3.29
CA ASN A 145 17.19 14.75 -4.28
C ASN A 145 15.76 14.63 -4.82
N ILE A 146 15.16 13.43 -4.81
CA ILE A 146 13.77 13.21 -5.29
C ILE A 146 12.80 14.11 -4.52
N THR A 147 12.95 14.18 -3.20
CA THR A 147 12.08 14.96 -2.30
C THR A 147 12.74 16.25 -1.78
N ARG A 148 13.98 16.55 -2.21
CA ARG A 148 14.82 17.62 -1.65
C ARG A 148 14.95 17.51 -0.13
N TYR A 149 15.14 16.30 0.37
CA TYR A 149 15.17 16.01 1.80
C TYR A 149 16.29 16.81 2.49
N ALA A 150 15.89 17.64 3.46
CA ALA A 150 16.81 18.40 4.29
C ALA A 150 17.32 17.54 5.43
N THR A 151 18.58 17.70 5.81
CA THR A 151 19.13 17.02 6.97
C THR A 151 18.37 17.48 8.23
N PRO A 152 17.77 16.57 9.03
CA PRO A 152 17.00 16.95 10.20
C PRO A 152 17.83 17.76 11.21
N ASP A 153 17.28 18.91 11.62
CA ASP A 153 17.86 19.78 12.64
C ASP A 153 16.98 19.73 13.92
N PRO A 154 17.39 18.97 14.95
CA PRO A 154 16.62 18.87 16.18
C PRO A 154 16.55 20.21 16.95
N PHE A 155 17.56 21.07 16.82
CA PHE A 155 17.56 22.41 17.43
C PHE A 155 16.45 23.27 16.82
N ALA A 156 16.39 23.35 15.49
CA ALA A 156 15.35 24.10 14.79
C ALA A 156 13.95 23.50 15.03
N SER A 157 13.83 22.17 15.10
CA SER A 157 12.55 21.50 15.37
C SER A 157 12.01 21.87 16.77
N LEU A 158 12.85 21.78 17.80
CA LEU A 158 12.45 22.01 19.19
C LEU A 158 12.29 23.51 19.52
N PHE A 159 13.24 24.35 19.09
CA PHE A 159 13.29 25.77 19.47
C PHE A 159 12.84 26.74 18.37
N GLY A 160 12.59 26.25 17.15
CA GLY A 160 12.06 27.07 16.07
C GLY A 160 10.64 27.58 16.33
N ARG A 161 10.22 28.56 15.52
CA ARG A 161 8.89 29.18 15.57
C ARG A 161 7.79 28.11 15.52
N LYS A 162 6.89 28.14 16.50
CA LYS A 162 5.69 27.30 16.53
C LYS A 162 4.49 28.06 15.96
N GLN A 163 3.45 27.33 15.57
CA GLN A 163 2.21 27.91 15.07
C GLN A 163 1.57 28.83 16.13
N TYR A 164 0.87 29.88 15.68
CA TYR A 164 0.08 30.73 16.56
C TYR A 164 -1.10 29.94 17.14
N GLY A 165 -1.18 29.88 18.47
CA GLY A 165 -2.05 28.94 19.19
C GLY A 165 -3.44 29.47 19.58
N ALA A 166 -3.84 30.65 19.10
CA ALA A 166 -5.13 31.24 19.43
C ALA A 166 -5.95 31.55 18.16
N ASP A 167 -7.26 31.36 18.26
CA ASP A 167 -8.23 31.78 17.25
C ASP A 167 -8.88 33.09 17.67
N GLN A 168 -8.70 34.16 16.88
CA GLN A 168 -9.30 35.47 17.16
C GLN A 168 -10.65 35.59 16.44
N LEU A 169 -11.73 35.72 17.22
CA LEU A 169 -13.09 35.89 16.72
C LEU A 169 -13.61 37.28 17.13
N ASP A 170 -14.04 38.08 16.16
CA ASP A 170 -14.63 39.40 16.42
C ASP A 170 -15.77 39.74 15.43
N ILE A 171 -16.56 40.76 15.79
CA ILE A 171 -17.73 41.22 15.00
C ILE A 171 -17.46 42.50 14.20
N TYR A 172 -16.23 43.04 14.23
CA TYR A 172 -15.93 44.33 13.57
C TYR A 172 -15.98 44.23 12.04
N GLY A 173 -15.73 43.04 11.50
CA GLY A 173 -15.93 42.75 10.07
C GLY A 173 -17.40 42.59 9.65
N GLN A 174 -18.34 42.50 10.60
CA GLN A 174 -19.78 42.45 10.36
C GLN A 174 -20.44 43.84 10.48
N LEU A 175 -19.67 44.89 10.81
CA LEU A 175 -20.13 46.27 10.69
C LEU A 175 -20.32 46.56 9.20
N ILE A 176 -21.59 46.67 8.78
CA ILE A 176 -21.97 46.86 7.38
C ILE A 176 -21.48 48.23 6.88
N GLU A 177 -20.43 48.24 6.04
CA GLU A 177 -20.20 49.30 5.06
C GLU A 177 -20.98 48.98 3.76
N ALA A 178 -21.54 49.98 3.09
CA ALA A 178 -22.34 49.79 1.88
C ALA A 178 -21.46 49.37 0.69
N GLY A 179 -21.25 48.07 0.49
CA GLY A 179 -20.53 47.54 -0.67
C GLY A 179 -20.30 46.02 -0.63
N GLN A 180 -20.47 45.35 -1.77
CA GLN A 180 -20.54 43.89 -1.94
C GLN A 180 -19.22 43.15 -1.63
N GLY A 181 -19.28 42.15 -0.75
CA GLY A 181 -18.17 41.23 -0.46
C GLY A 181 -18.19 39.97 -1.34
N ARG A 182 -17.01 39.44 -1.66
CA ARG A 182 -16.80 38.24 -2.49
C ARG A 182 -16.40 37.04 -1.61
N LEU A 183 -16.94 35.86 -1.89
CA LEU A 183 -16.62 34.58 -1.22
C LEU A 183 -15.29 33.98 -1.75
N ALA A 184 -14.53 33.33 -0.86
CA ALA A 184 -13.32 32.56 -1.19
C ALA A 184 -13.51 31.08 -0.83
N SER A 185 -12.93 30.19 -1.62
CA SER A 185 -12.92 28.74 -1.44
C SER A 185 -11.62 28.27 -0.77
N MET A 186 -11.71 27.15 -0.04
CA MET A 186 -10.57 26.44 0.54
C MET A 186 -10.21 25.22 -0.32
N ALA A 187 -8.92 24.93 -0.43
CA ALA A 187 -8.40 23.69 -1.02
C ALA A 187 -7.54 22.95 0.01
N PHE A 188 -7.77 21.66 0.18
CA PHE A 188 -6.93 20.74 0.96
C PHE A 188 -6.27 19.76 -0.01
N GLY A 189 -4.94 19.63 0.07
CA GLY A 189 -4.17 18.58 -0.59
C GLY A 189 -3.50 17.72 0.46
N GLY A 190 -3.71 16.40 0.39
CA GLY A 190 -3.06 15.41 1.24
C GLY A 190 -2.41 14.33 0.39
N ASP A 191 -1.14 14.03 0.68
CA ASP A 191 -0.38 12.95 0.08
C ASP A 191 -0.77 11.60 0.70
N ALA A 192 -1.10 10.61 -0.14
CA ALA A 192 -1.30 9.22 0.27
C ALA A 192 -0.27 8.28 -0.39
N LEU A 193 0.40 7.49 0.44
CA LEU A 193 1.40 6.48 0.06
C LEU A 193 0.73 5.26 -0.60
N ALA A 194 1.05 4.99 -1.87
CA ALA A 194 0.51 3.85 -2.63
C ALA A 194 1.30 2.53 -2.39
N LYS A 195 0.63 1.43 -1.99
CA LYS A 195 1.17 0.05 -2.05
C LYS A 195 0.10 -1.06 -2.17
N GLY A 196 0.35 -1.94 -3.15
CA GLY A 196 -0.17 -3.31 -3.36
C GLY A 196 0.58 -3.98 -4.55
N GLY A 197 0.07 -5.07 -5.11
CA GLY A 197 0.70 -5.84 -6.20
C GLY A 197 1.79 -6.78 -5.69
N LYS A 198 1.78 -8.09 -6.01
CA LYS A 198 3.04 -8.85 -6.00
C LYS A 198 3.85 -8.36 -7.19
N ARG A 199 4.73 -7.42 -6.89
CA ARG A 199 5.61 -6.76 -7.85
C ARG A 199 6.50 -7.82 -8.51
N PRO A 200 6.84 -7.68 -9.80
CA PRO A 200 8.11 -8.26 -10.25
C PRO A 200 9.17 -7.79 -9.25
N ASP A 201 9.96 -8.72 -8.74
CA ASP A 201 10.95 -8.40 -7.72
C ASP A 201 12.13 -7.71 -8.41
N THR A 202 12.07 -6.39 -8.41
CA THR A 202 13.04 -5.50 -9.04
C THR A 202 14.00 -5.03 -7.97
N ASN A 203 15.21 -5.58 -7.95
CA ASN A 203 16.23 -5.18 -6.99
C ASN A 203 16.91 -3.90 -7.46
N VAL A 204 16.43 -2.76 -6.97
CA VAL A 204 17.23 -1.52 -6.92
C VAL A 204 17.89 -1.46 -5.55
N THR A 205 19.21 -1.37 -5.51
CA THR A 205 19.95 -1.22 -4.24
C THR A 205 19.71 0.17 -3.68
N ILE A 206 18.86 0.26 -2.65
CA ILE A 206 18.62 1.50 -1.92
C ILE A 206 19.68 1.64 -0.83
N VAL A 207 20.62 2.57 -1.01
CA VAL A 207 21.65 2.86 0.02
C VAL A 207 21.11 3.91 0.98
N ALA A 208 20.50 3.43 2.07
CA ALA A 208 20.05 4.23 3.20
C ALA A 208 20.43 3.49 4.49
N LEU A 209 21.58 3.86 5.05
CA LEU A 209 22.21 3.17 6.17
C LEU A 209 22.16 4.04 7.43
N GLN A 210 22.05 3.41 8.58
CA GLN A 210 22.04 4.08 9.88
C GLN A 210 22.86 3.28 10.89
N SER A 211 23.71 3.98 11.66
CA SER A 211 24.47 3.38 12.75
C SER A 211 23.60 3.17 13.99
N ALA A 212 24.09 2.40 14.95
CA ALA A 212 23.62 2.54 16.32
C ALA A 212 23.99 3.95 16.86
N PRO A 213 23.25 4.49 17.84
CA PRO A 213 23.67 5.69 18.55
C PRO A 213 25.04 5.48 19.22
N VAL A 214 25.92 6.48 19.09
CA VAL A 214 27.26 6.49 19.71
C VAL A 214 27.28 7.56 20.79
N THR A 215 27.78 7.20 21.97
CA THR A 215 28.06 8.16 23.04
C THR A 215 29.46 8.74 22.86
N LEU A 216 29.59 10.06 22.83
CA LEU A 216 30.89 10.74 22.75
C LEU A 216 31.65 10.62 24.07
N ASN A 217 32.98 10.57 23.98
CA ASN A 217 33.88 10.49 25.13
C ASN A 217 33.98 11.82 25.89
N ASP A 218 34.79 11.85 26.95
CA ASP A 218 34.98 13.03 27.81
C ASP A 218 35.64 14.24 27.10
N ALA A 219 36.20 14.04 25.90
CA ALA A 219 36.72 15.11 25.03
C ALA A 219 35.67 15.60 24.02
N GLY A 220 34.46 15.03 24.02
CA GLY A 220 33.40 15.32 23.04
C GLY A 220 33.67 14.69 21.68
N GLU A 221 34.46 13.61 21.63
CA GLU A 221 34.87 12.91 20.42
C GLU A 221 34.28 11.50 20.34
N GLY A 222 34.04 11.00 19.13
CA GLY A 222 33.56 9.65 18.91
C GLY A 222 33.79 9.19 17.47
N GLU A 223 33.64 7.88 17.26
CA GLU A 223 33.73 7.28 15.93
C GLU A 223 32.46 6.47 15.63
N ALA A 224 32.00 6.57 14.40
CA ALA A 224 30.93 5.73 13.85
C ALA A 224 31.42 5.07 12.56
N SER A 225 30.85 3.91 12.24
CA SER A 225 31.13 3.21 10.99
C SER A 225 29.83 2.71 10.37
N VAL A 226 29.72 2.84 9.05
CA VAL A 226 28.62 2.27 8.26
C VAL A 226 29.20 1.47 7.10
N ASP A 227 28.72 0.23 6.91
CA ASP A 227 29.25 -0.66 5.89
C ASP A 227 28.63 -0.35 4.53
N ILE A 228 29.42 0.23 3.63
CA ILE A 228 28.93 0.65 2.31
C ILE A 228 28.87 -0.56 1.37
N PRO A 229 27.71 -0.86 0.76
CA PRO A 229 27.57 -1.98 -0.17
C PRO A 229 28.26 -1.72 -1.51
N ASP A 230 27.94 -2.52 -2.52
CA ASP A 230 28.39 -2.32 -3.90
C ASP A 230 27.68 -1.12 -4.55
N PHE A 231 28.12 0.10 -4.20
CA PHE A 231 27.49 1.36 -4.59
C PHE A 231 28.47 2.29 -5.29
N ASN A 232 28.04 2.92 -6.38
CA ASN A 232 28.77 4.01 -7.03
C ASN A 232 27.86 5.25 -7.04
N GLY A 233 28.31 6.34 -6.42
CA GLY A 233 27.52 7.56 -6.29
C GLY A 233 28.01 8.49 -5.17
N GLU A 234 27.20 9.48 -4.81
CA GLU A 234 27.49 10.39 -3.70
C GLU A 234 26.62 10.05 -2.50
N LEU A 235 27.24 9.83 -1.34
CA LEU A 235 26.55 9.65 -0.06
C LEU A 235 26.52 10.99 0.67
N ARG A 236 25.33 11.39 1.15
CA ARG A 236 25.19 12.40 2.19
C ARG A 236 25.24 11.71 3.54
N VAL A 237 26.29 12.00 4.30
CA VAL A 237 26.39 11.63 5.71
C VAL A 237 25.67 12.69 6.53
N MET A 238 24.75 12.25 7.38
CA MET A 238 23.95 13.10 8.25
C MET A 238 24.13 12.64 9.68
N ALA A 239 24.40 13.57 10.59
CA ALA A 239 24.48 13.27 12.02
C ALA A 239 23.56 14.19 12.81
N GLN A 240 22.83 13.60 13.75
CA GLN A 240 22.06 14.32 14.76
C GLN A 240 22.68 14.04 16.12
N ALA A 241 22.88 15.09 16.92
CA ALA A 241 23.44 15.01 18.25
C ALA A 241 22.46 15.58 19.28
N TRP A 242 22.37 14.94 20.43
CA TRP A 242 21.55 15.40 21.54
C TRP A 242 22.16 15.10 22.91
N THR A 243 21.82 15.95 23.87
CA THR A 243 21.87 15.70 25.31
C THR A 243 20.45 15.88 25.87
N ASP A 244 20.30 16.06 27.18
CA ASP A 244 19.01 16.38 27.79
C ASP A 244 18.42 17.72 27.30
N ASP A 245 19.27 18.72 27.03
CA ASP A 245 18.85 20.10 26.75
C ASP A 245 19.58 20.78 25.57
N ARG A 246 20.56 20.11 24.95
CA ARG A 246 21.34 20.65 23.82
C ARG A 246 21.22 19.75 22.59
N TYR A 247 21.16 20.39 21.43
CA TYR A 247 20.90 19.71 20.18
C TYR A 247 21.75 20.29 19.05
N GLY A 248 22.16 19.43 18.13
CA GLY A 248 22.90 19.85 16.94
C GLY A 248 22.77 18.86 15.81
N MET A 249 23.20 19.29 14.64
CA MET A 249 23.31 18.45 13.46
C MET A 249 24.55 18.82 12.67
N ALA A 250 24.99 17.89 11.84
CA ALA A 250 26.07 18.10 10.88
C ALA A 250 25.80 17.26 9.63
N GLU A 251 26.39 17.67 8.52
CA GLU A 251 26.38 16.89 7.29
C GLU A 251 27.76 16.89 6.64
N ALA A 252 28.06 15.81 5.94
CA ALA A 252 29.25 15.64 5.13
C ALA A 252 28.91 14.87 3.84
N LYS A 253 29.83 14.88 2.88
CA LYS A 253 29.68 14.17 1.61
C LYS A 253 30.84 13.23 1.39
N THR A 254 30.54 12.05 0.86
CA THR A 254 31.54 11.06 0.45
C THR A 254 31.16 10.51 -0.92
N VAL A 255 32.08 10.60 -1.88
CA VAL A 255 31.92 9.99 -3.20
C VAL A 255 32.44 8.55 -3.15
N VAL A 256 31.57 7.59 -3.47
CA VAL A 256 31.92 6.18 -3.57
C VAL A 256 32.09 5.84 -5.05
N ALA A 257 33.29 5.39 -5.43
CA ALA A 257 33.58 5.06 -6.83
C ALA A 257 34.56 3.88 -6.96
N ALA A 258 34.14 2.85 -7.69
CA ALA A 258 35.02 1.79 -8.16
C ALA A 258 36.02 2.31 -9.22
N PRO A 259 37.21 1.70 -9.38
CA PRO A 259 38.15 2.04 -10.45
C PRO A 259 37.56 1.85 -11.85
N ILE A 260 36.75 0.80 -12.02
CA ILE A 260 35.93 0.59 -13.20
C ILE A 260 34.47 0.54 -12.75
N ILE A 261 33.64 1.38 -13.35
CA ILE A 261 32.20 1.40 -13.12
C ILE A 261 31.54 0.66 -14.27
N ALA A 262 30.75 -0.36 -13.94
CA ALA A 262 29.92 -1.09 -14.89
C ALA A 262 28.46 -0.99 -14.42
N GLU A 263 27.65 -0.25 -15.15
CA GLU A 263 26.25 0.00 -14.82
C GLU A 263 25.33 -0.40 -15.98
N LEU A 264 24.31 -1.19 -15.66
CA LEU A 264 23.37 -1.71 -16.64
C LEU A 264 22.04 -0.94 -16.55
N SER A 265 21.66 -0.29 -17.64
CA SER A 265 20.34 0.31 -17.79
C SER A 265 19.35 -0.77 -18.20
N THR A 266 18.49 -1.17 -17.27
CA THR A 266 17.49 -2.22 -17.45
C THR A 266 16.08 -1.63 -17.41
N PRO A 267 15.10 -2.21 -18.13
CA PRO A 267 13.70 -1.89 -17.87
C PRO A 267 13.35 -2.38 -16.46
N ARG A 268 12.36 -1.74 -15.82
CA ARG A 268 11.93 -2.15 -14.47
C ARG A 268 11.55 -3.63 -14.41
N PHE A 269 10.82 -4.12 -15.41
CA PHE A 269 10.43 -5.52 -15.50
C PHE A 269 10.47 -5.95 -16.97
N LEU A 270 10.27 -7.23 -17.24
CA LEU A 270 9.98 -7.75 -18.58
C LEU A 270 8.72 -8.62 -18.56
N ALA A 271 7.95 -8.61 -19.63
CA ALA A 271 6.91 -9.58 -19.87
C ALA A 271 7.44 -10.79 -20.66
N GLY A 272 6.85 -11.97 -20.45
CA GLY A 272 7.18 -13.17 -21.22
C GLY A 272 7.08 -12.94 -22.73
N GLY A 273 8.15 -13.22 -23.47
CA GLY A 273 8.25 -13.00 -24.91
C GLY A 273 8.76 -11.61 -25.32
N ASP A 274 9.02 -10.71 -24.37
CA ASP A 274 9.63 -9.41 -24.66
C ASP A 274 11.08 -9.56 -25.12
N GLN A 275 11.45 -8.72 -26.08
CA GLN A 275 12.82 -8.58 -26.58
C GLN A 275 13.28 -7.15 -26.37
N THR A 276 14.36 -6.97 -25.64
CA THR A 276 14.88 -5.63 -25.31
C THR A 276 16.37 -5.54 -25.60
N SER A 277 16.88 -4.31 -25.69
CA SER A 277 18.32 -4.04 -25.75
C SER A 277 18.71 -3.20 -24.54
N VAL A 278 19.34 -3.84 -23.55
CA VAL A 278 19.85 -3.15 -22.36
C VAL A 278 21.21 -2.51 -22.69
N ALA A 279 21.51 -1.39 -22.03
CA ALA A 279 22.74 -0.65 -22.24
C ALA A 279 23.67 -0.83 -21.04
N LEU A 280 24.83 -1.44 -21.26
CA LEU A 280 25.90 -1.59 -20.27
C LEU A 280 26.92 -0.48 -20.47
N ASP A 281 26.94 0.49 -19.57
CA ASP A 281 27.95 1.53 -19.52
C ASP A 281 29.16 1.03 -18.74
N VAL A 282 30.33 1.04 -19.38
CA VAL A 282 31.62 0.72 -18.76
C VAL A 282 32.48 1.98 -18.77
N SER A 283 32.80 2.49 -17.59
CA SER A 283 33.57 3.73 -17.40
C SER A 283 34.86 3.44 -16.66
N ASN A 284 35.96 4.05 -17.13
CA ASN A 284 37.27 3.92 -16.51
C ASN A 284 37.60 5.16 -15.67
N LEU A 285 37.72 4.97 -14.35
CA LEU A 285 38.13 5.97 -13.35
C LEU A 285 39.35 5.48 -12.55
N SER A 286 40.19 4.65 -13.18
CA SER A 286 41.30 3.97 -12.51
C SER A 286 42.57 4.82 -12.39
N GLY A 287 42.61 5.98 -13.05
CA GLY A 287 43.77 6.85 -13.18
C GLY A 287 44.70 6.52 -14.38
N LYS A 288 44.41 5.47 -15.15
CA LYS A 288 45.20 5.09 -16.35
C LYS A 288 44.37 4.34 -17.39
N ALA A 289 44.91 4.15 -18.59
CA ALA A 289 44.26 3.34 -19.61
C ALA A 289 44.18 1.86 -19.20
N GLN A 290 43.05 1.21 -19.52
CA GLN A 290 42.73 -0.16 -19.14
C GLN A 290 42.46 -1.02 -20.38
N LYS A 291 42.86 -2.29 -20.32
CA LYS A 291 42.48 -3.34 -21.29
C LYS A 291 41.66 -4.38 -20.55
N LEU A 292 40.36 -4.41 -20.82
CA LEU A 292 39.40 -5.22 -20.06
C LEU A 292 38.77 -6.27 -20.96
N ASP A 293 38.51 -7.45 -20.41
CA ASP A 293 37.62 -8.43 -21.02
C ASP A 293 36.28 -8.42 -20.28
N VAL A 294 35.22 -8.01 -20.98
CA VAL A 294 33.86 -7.93 -20.44
C VAL A 294 33.07 -9.16 -20.90
N LYS A 295 32.80 -10.08 -19.97
CA LYS A 295 32.00 -11.29 -20.21
C LYS A 295 30.58 -11.07 -19.72
N ILE A 296 29.60 -11.29 -20.59
CA ILE A 296 28.18 -11.00 -20.35
C ILE A 296 27.40 -12.30 -20.54
N SER A 297 26.66 -12.71 -19.51
CA SER A 297 25.79 -13.89 -19.54
C SER A 297 24.42 -13.58 -18.95
N ALA A 298 23.43 -14.41 -19.30
CA ALA A 298 22.08 -14.35 -18.73
C ALA A 298 21.66 -15.70 -18.17
N GLU A 299 20.98 -15.68 -17.02
CA GLU A 299 20.43 -16.88 -16.37
C GLU A 299 18.99 -16.65 -15.89
N GLY A 300 18.32 -17.74 -15.51
CA GLY A 300 16.92 -17.71 -15.07
C GLY A 300 15.96 -17.51 -16.25
N GLN A 301 14.98 -16.61 -16.11
CA GLN A 301 13.98 -16.32 -17.15
C GLN A 301 14.48 -15.37 -18.26
N LEU A 302 15.77 -15.10 -18.33
CA LEU A 302 16.40 -14.28 -19.37
C LEU A 302 17.40 -15.09 -20.18
N SER A 303 17.57 -14.69 -21.43
CA SER A 303 18.59 -15.24 -22.33
C SER A 303 19.16 -14.14 -23.23
N ILE A 304 20.40 -14.32 -23.67
CA ILE A 304 21.01 -13.48 -24.70
C ILE A 304 20.88 -14.22 -26.04
N PRO A 305 20.20 -13.64 -27.05
CA PRO A 305 20.18 -14.23 -28.39
C PRO A 305 21.60 -14.43 -28.92
N GLY A 306 21.94 -15.66 -29.32
CA GLY A 306 23.28 -16.04 -29.76
C GLY A 306 24.24 -16.52 -28.65
N GLY A 307 23.79 -16.55 -27.39
CA GLY A 307 24.57 -17.04 -26.25
C GLY A 307 25.40 -15.97 -25.53
N ASP A 308 26.18 -16.41 -24.54
CA ASP A 308 27.06 -15.56 -23.75
C ASP A 308 28.09 -14.83 -24.63
N GLN A 309 28.40 -13.58 -24.27
CA GLN A 309 29.27 -12.71 -25.05
C GLN A 309 30.56 -12.38 -24.31
N ILE A 310 31.68 -12.30 -25.05
CA ILE A 310 32.94 -11.77 -24.56
C ILE A 310 33.31 -10.55 -25.42
N LYS A 311 33.52 -9.41 -24.79
CA LYS A 311 33.84 -8.13 -25.45
C LYS A 311 35.15 -7.56 -24.91
N PRO A 312 36.25 -7.61 -25.69
CA PRO A 312 37.48 -6.91 -25.30
C PRO A 312 37.28 -5.40 -25.44
N LEU A 313 37.65 -4.64 -24.42
CA LEU A 313 37.56 -3.18 -24.38
C LEU A 313 38.93 -2.56 -24.09
N GLN A 314 39.23 -1.47 -24.81
CA GLN A 314 40.32 -0.58 -24.47
C GLN A 314 39.72 0.77 -24.07
N LEU A 315 39.92 1.17 -22.80
CA LEU A 315 39.35 2.39 -22.24
C LEU A 315 40.48 3.31 -21.79
N LYS A 316 40.53 4.53 -22.34
CA LYS A 316 41.37 5.60 -21.79
C LYS A 316 40.86 6.01 -20.42
N GLU A 317 41.71 6.67 -19.62
CA GLU A 317 41.26 7.25 -18.35
C GLU A 317 40.11 8.25 -18.58
N GLY A 318 39.06 8.17 -17.78
CA GLY A 318 37.85 8.97 -17.90
C GLY A 318 36.92 8.58 -19.05
N GLN A 319 37.29 7.61 -19.90
CA GLN A 319 36.47 7.18 -21.03
C GLN A 319 35.33 6.27 -20.58
N ARG A 320 34.14 6.51 -21.16
CA ARG A 320 32.97 5.63 -21.07
C ARG A 320 32.65 5.03 -22.43
N VAL A 321 32.33 3.75 -22.45
CA VAL A 321 31.78 3.02 -23.61
C VAL A 321 30.46 2.36 -23.22
N THR A 322 29.47 2.44 -24.11
CA THR A 322 28.17 1.80 -23.92
C THR A 322 28.05 0.57 -24.82
N LEU A 323 27.89 -0.60 -24.22
CA LEU A 323 27.64 -1.87 -24.92
C LEU A 323 26.14 -2.15 -24.95
N LYS A 324 25.58 -2.37 -26.14
CA LYS A 324 24.19 -2.81 -26.32
C LYS A 324 24.12 -4.33 -26.20
N VAL A 325 23.35 -4.84 -25.23
CA VAL A 325 23.17 -6.27 -25.00
C VAL A 325 21.72 -6.64 -25.33
N PRO A 326 21.46 -7.48 -26.35
CA PRO A 326 20.13 -7.97 -26.63
C PRO A 326 19.71 -9.00 -25.58
N VAL A 327 18.48 -8.91 -25.10
CA VAL A 327 17.92 -9.76 -24.05
C VAL A 327 16.52 -10.20 -24.44
N LEU A 328 16.23 -11.49 -24.28
CA LEU A 328 14.92 -12.10 -24.47
C LEU A 328 14.39 -12.65 -23.14
N ALA A 329 13.15 -12.30 -22.80
CA ALA A 329 12.44 -12.88 -21.66
C ALA A 329 11.72 -14.18 -22.07
N GLN A 330 12.08 -15.29 -21.42
CA GLN A 330 11.67 -16.64 -21.80
C GLN A 330 10.21 -16.99 -21.45
N GLY A 331 9.55 -16.22 -20.56
CA GLY A 331 8.16 -16.45 -20.13
C GLY A 331 8.01 -16.86 -18.67
N GLY A 332 6.76 -16.99 -18.20
CA GLY A 332 6.43 -17.31 -16.81
C GLY A 332 6.58 -16.14 -15.81
N LEU A 333 6.35 -16.44 -14.53
CA LEU A 333 6.53 -15.52 -13.41
C LEU A 333 7.83 -15.86 -12.67
N GLY A 334 8.68 -14.88 -12.38
CA GLY A 334 9.93 -15.10 -11.68
C GLY A 334 10.95 -13.99 -11.91
N GLN A 335 12.22 -14.37 -11.98
CA GLN A 335 13.34 -13.47 -12.22
C GLN A 335 14.25 -14.07 -13.27
N GLY A 336 14.92 -13.21 -14.03
CA GLY A 336 16.19 -13.58 -14.61
C GLY A 336 17.25 -12.56 -14.27
N LYS A 337 18.49 -12.94 -14.55
CA LYS A 337 19.65 -12.19 -14.13
C LYS A 337 20.61 -12.02 -15.27
N ILE A 338 21.18 -10.82 -15.37
CA ILE A 338 22.30 -10.52 -16.26
C ILE A 338 23.54 -10.43 -15.39
N LYS A 339 24.56 -11.24 -15.73
CA LYS A 339 25.86 -11.24 -15.06
C LYS A 339 26.89 -10.60 -15.98
N VAL A 340 27.68 -9.69 -15.44
CA VAL A 340 28.83 -9.09 -16.12
C VAL A 340 30.07 -9.34 -15.29
N LEU A 341 31.01 -10.09 -15.85
CA LEU A 341 32.33 -10.34 -15.27
C LEU A 341 33.36 -9.49 -16.01
N ILE A 342 34.14 -8.70 -15.26
CA ILE A 342 35.20 -7.84 -15.79
C ILE A 342 36.55 -8.38 -15.35
N GLU A 343 37.38 -8.73 -16.32
CA GLU A 343 38.75 -9.23 -16.17
C GLU A 343 39.76 -8.24 -16.76
N GLY A 344 41.04 -8.40 -16.40
CA GLY A 344 42.13 -7.58 -16.95
C GLY A 344 42.35 -6.24 -16.26
N LEU A 345 41.79 -6.04 -15.05
CA LEU A 345 42.03 -4.85 -14.25
C LEU A 345 43.53 -4.73 -13.92
N ASP A 346 44.13 -3.61 -14.28
CA ASP A 346 45.52 -3.32 -13.98
C ASP A 346 45.58 -2.04 -13.12
N LEU A 347 45.97 -2.12 -11.86
CA LEU A 347 46.10 -0.96 -10.96
C LEU A 347 47.54 -0.81 -10.47
N PRO A 348 48.08 0.42 -10.36
CA PRO A 348 49.44 0.62 -9.86
C PRO A 348 49.57 0.13 -8.41
N GLY A 349 50.41 -0.89 -8.18
CA GLY A 349 50.72 -1.39 -6.84
C GLY A 349 49.60 -2.18 -6.14
N GLU A 350 48.53 -2.53 -6.86
CA GLU A 350 47.38 -3.25 -6.31
C GLU A 350 46.94 -4.35 -7.29
N THR A 351 46.82 -5.59 -6.80
CA THR A 351 46.26 -6.71 -7.57
C THR A 351 44.83 -6.94 -7.10
N LEU A 352 43.85 -6.50 -7.88
CA LEU A 352 42.45 -6.81 -7.62
C LEU A 352 42.01 -8.04 -8.43
N PRO A 353 41.21 -8.95 -7.83
CA PRO A 353 40.59 -10.04 -8.59
C PRO A 353 39.60 -9.47 -9.62
N ALA A 354 39.29 -10.29 -10.63
CA ALA A 354 38.16 -10.03 -11.50
C ALA A 354 36.88 -9.83 -10.67
N PHE A 355 36.03 -8.91 -11.07
CA PHE A 355 34.80 -8.62 -10.33
C PHE A 355 33.56 -8.89 -11.18
N THR A 356 32.52 -9.38 -10.51
CA THR A 356 31.23 -9.68 -11.11
C THR A 356 30.20 -8.69 -10.61
N ARG A 357 29.38 -8.20 -11.54
CA ARG A 357 28.16 -7.43 -11.27
C ARG A 357 26.96 -8.23 -11.73
N GLU A 358 25.89 -8.17 -10.96
CA GLU A 358 24.66 -8.90 -11.21
C GLU A 358 23.46 -7.95 -11.14
N TRP A 359 22.58 -8.04 -12.13
CA TRP A 359 21.32 -7.31 -12.15
C TRP A 359 20.17 -8.29 -12.28
N ASN A 360 19.25 -8.28 -11.31
CA ASN A 360 18.03 -9.06 -11.36
C ASN A 360 16.93 -8.24 -12.01
N ILE A 361 16.24 -8.83 -12.99
CA ILE A 361 15.07 -8.24 -13.63
C ILE A 361 13.91 -9.20 -13.37
N GLY A 362 12.86 -8.68 -12.74
CA GLY A 362 11.63 -9.44 -12.55
C GLY A 362 10.94 -9.68 -13.89
N VAL A 363 10.61 -10.93 -14.16
CA VAL A 363 9.85 -11.33 -15.34
C VAL A 363 8.46 -11.72 -14.89
N ARG A 364 7.45 -11.15 -15.56
CA ARG A 364 6.06 -11.54 -15.36
C ARG A 364 5.44 -12.02 -16.66
N PRO A 365 4.31 -12.72 -16.59
CA PRO A 365 3.57 -13.06 -17.79
C PRO A 365 2.96 -11.82 -18.45
N ALA A 366 2.81 -11.89 -19.77
CA ALA A 366 2.20 -10.83 -20.55
C ALA A 366 0.70 -10.71 -20.28
N TYR A 367 0.05 -11.79 -19.86
CA TYR A 367 -1.39 -11.83 -19.61
C TYR A 367 -1.68 -12.30 -18.18
N PRO A 368 -2.83 -11.93 -17.59
CA PRO A 368 -3.27 -12.45 -16.30
C PRO A 368 -3.35 -13.99 -16.29
N ALA A 369 -3.15 -14.59 -15.11
CA ALA A 369 -3.37 -16.02 -14.94
C ALA A 369 -4.84 -16.37 -15.15
N MET A 370 -5.10 -17.50 -15.80
CA MET A 370 -6.43 -18.08 -15.95
C MET A 370 -6.54 -19.35 -15.09
N LEU A 371 -7.73 -19.57 -14.54
CA LEU A 371 -8.08 -20.78 -13.79
C LEU A 371 -9.00 -21.66 -14.63
N ARG A 372 -8.77 -22.98 -14.57
CA ARG A 372 -9.69 -24.02 -15.02
C ARG A 372 -9.95 -24.99 -13.88
N HIS A 373 -11.21 -25.17 -13.53
CA HIS A 373 -11.64 -26.08 -12.48
C HIS A 373 -12.27 -27.32 -13.10
N TYR A 374 -11.84 -28.49 -12.64
CA TYR A 374 -12.41 -29.78 -12.98
C TYR A 374 -12.84 -30.47 -11.69
N ARG A 375 -14.02 -31.09 -11.72
CA ARG A 375 -14.58 -31.79 -10.57
C ARG A 375 -15.21 -33.09 -11.02
N ALA A 376 -15.09 -34.11 -10.19
CA ALA A 376 -15.70 -35.42 -10.41
C ALA A 376 -15.98 -36.08 -9.06
N THR A 377 -17.02 -36.92 -9.01
CA THR A 377 -17.19 -37.89 -7.93
C THR A 377 -16.68 -39.23 -8.43
N LEU A 378 -15.63 -39.75 -7.79
CA LEU A 378 -14.97 -40.98 -8.17
C LEU A 378 -15.51 -42.13 -7.32
N ASN A 379 -16.23 -43.05 -7.95
CA ASN A 379 -16.52 -44.36 -7.36
C ASN A 379 -15.38 -45.31 -7.76
N GLU A 380 -15.65 -46.52 -8.27
CA GLU A 380 -14.61 -47.45 -8.77
C GLU A 380 -14.00 -47.03 -10.13
N GLN A 381 -14.41 -45.89 -10.69
CA GLN A 381 -13.98 -45.42 -12.02
C GLN A 381 -12.89 -44.36 -11.94
N SER A 382 -12.03 -44.33 -12.96
CA SER A 382 -10.99 -43.31 -13.11
C SER A 382 -11.54 -42.04 -13.76
N TRP A 383 -11.06 -40.89 -13.31
CA TRP A 383 -11.23 -39.61 -13.99
C TRP A 383 -9.96 -39.23 -14.75
N SER A 384 -10.10 -38.73 -15.97
CA SER A 384 -9.00 -38.23 -16.78
C SER A 384 -9.19 -36.75 -17.09
N LEU A 385 -8.10 -35.99 -17.07
CA LEU A 385 -8.09 -34.60 -17.51
C LEU A 385 -8.47 -34.55 -19.00
N PRO A 386 -9.40 -33.66 -19.42
CA PRO A 386 -9.77 -33.54 -20.82
C PRO A 386 -8.58 -33.19 -21.73
N ASP A 387 -8.55 -33.78 -22.93
CA ASP A 387 -7.52 -33.50 -23.94
C ASP A 387 -7.49 -32.00 -24.29
N GLY A 388 -6.30 -31.43 -24.50
CA GLY A 388 -6.16 -29.99 -24.81
C GLY A 388 -6.22 -29.06 -23.60
N ALA A 389 -6.44 -29.58 -22.38
CA ALA A 389 -6.60 -28.78 -21.18
C ALA A 389 -5.34 -28.00 -20.76
N LEU A 390 -4.15 -28.55 -21.01
CA LEU A 390 -2.88 -27.97 -20.56
C LEU A 390 -2.25 -27.07 -21.63
N GLU A 391 -2.56 -27.32 -22.90
CA GLU A 391 -2.09 -26.61 -24.09
C GLU A 391 -2.57 -25.15 -24.12
N ALA A 392 -3.66 -24.84 -23.42
CA ALA A 392 -4.16 -23.49 -23.23
C ALA A 392 -3.21 -22.59 -22.43
N PHE A 393 -2.26 -23.17 -21.68
CA PHE A 393 -1.36 -22.45 -20.78
C PHE A 393 0.10 -22.56 -21.21
N GLU A 394 0.91 -21.53 -20.97
CA GLU A 394 2.37 -21.60 -21.14
C GLU A 394 2.93 -22.69 -20.21
N PRO A 395 3.82 -23.61 -20.67
CA PRO A 395 4.43 -24.64 -19.81
C PRO A 395 5.10 -24.06 -18.56
N ALA A 396 5.77 -22.91 -18.72
CA ALA A 396 6.35 -22.17 -17.62
C ALA A 396 5.25 -21.46 -16.81
N GLY A 397 5.13 -21.82 -15.52
CA GLY A 397 4.15 -21.22 -14.63
C GLY A 397 2.78 -21.91 -14.59
N ARG A 398 2.62 -23.10 -15.20
CA ARG A 398 1.48 -23.98 -14.91
C ARG A 398 1.63 -24.54 -13.51
N GLU A 399 0.56 -24.41 -12.74
CA GLU A 399 0.41 -25.09 -11.47
C GLU A 399 -0.98 -25.72 -11.43
N ALA A 400 -1.13 -26.83 -10.72
CA ALA A 400 -2.43 -27.35 -10.41
C ALA A 400 -2.51 -27.77 -8.96
N MET A 401 -3.70 -27.68 -8.38
CA MET A 401 -4.00 -28.22 -7.07
C MET A 401 -5.06 -29.29 -7.21
N LEU A 402 -4.65 -30.51 -6.90
CA LEU A 402 -5.55 -31.65 -6.78
C LEU A 402 -5.97 -31.77 -5.31
N SER A 403 -7.26 -31.79 -5.07
CA SER A 403 -7.85 -32.13 -3.77
C SER A 403 -8.73 -33.36 -3.93
N LEU A 404 -8.56 -34.30 -3.01
CA LEU A 404 -9.36 -35.50 -2.86
C LEU A 404 -9.92 -35.54 -1.44
N SER A 405 -11.19 -35.86 -1.28
CA SER A 405 -11.81 -35.97 0.05
C SER A 405 -12.96 -36.97 0.05
N SER A 406 -13.16 -37.62 1.18
CA SER A 406 -14.35 -38.44 1.47
C SER A 406 -15.60 -37.61 1.82
N ARG A 407 -15.48 -36.28 1.82
CA ARG A 407 -16.54 -35.31 2.12
C ARG A 407 -16.68 -34.29 0.97
N PRO A 408 -17.81 -33.58 0.87
CA PRO A 408 -17.97 -32.49 -0.09
C PRO A 408 -16.83 -31.47 0.02
N PRO A 409 -16.10 -31.18 -1.07
CA PRO A 409 -14.89 -30.38 -0.99
C PRO A 409 -15.22 -28.88 -1.04
N LEU A 410 -14.81 -28.14 0.00
CA LEU A 410 -14.70 -26.67 -0.03
C LEU A 410 -13.33 -26.20 -0.57
N ASN A 411 -12.41 -27.14 -0.80
CA ASN A 411 -11.06 -26.94 -1.31
C ASN A 411 -10.27 -25.84 -0.57
N ILE A 412 -10.06 -26.03 0.73
CA ILE A 412 -9.41 -25.05 1.61
C ILE A 412 -8.00 -24.67 1.14
N GLY A 413 -7.26 -25.60 0.55
CA GLY A 413 -5.94 -25.32 -0.04
C GLY A 413 -6.00 -24.31 -1.20
N GLU A 414 -7.07 -24.34 -2.01
CA GLU A 414 -7.32 -23.30 -3.02
C GLU A 414 -7.65 -21.96 -2.39
N GLN A 415 -8.54 -21.94 -1.40
CA GLN A 415 -8.96 -20.68 -0.78
C GLN A 415 -7.78 -19.94 -0.14
N ILE A 416 -6.90 -20.67 0.56
CA ILE A 416 -5.67 -20.10 1.13
C ILE A 416 -4.74 -19.57 0.02
N ARG A 417 -4.61 -20.29 -1.11
CA ARG A 417 -3.77 -19.84 -2.22
C ARG A 417 -4.32 -18.58 -2.87
N ALA A 418 -5.63 -18.52 -3.12
CA ALA A 418 -6.31 -17.37 -3.69
C ALA A 418 -6.13 -16.12 -2.80
N LEU A 419 -6.35 -16.27 -1.49
CA LEU A 419 -6.15 -15.21 -0.50
C LEU A 419 -4.69 -14.73 -0.44
N LYS A 420 -3.70 -15.62 -0.58
CA LYS A 420 -2.26 -15.26 -0.62
C LYS A 420 -1.86 -14.60 -1.96
N ALA A 421 -2.56 -14.90 -3.04
CA ALA A 421 -2.27 -14.37 -4.38
C ALA A 421 -2.84 -12.96 -4.58
N TYR A 422 -3.91 -12.61 -3.87
CA TYR A 422 -4.62 -11.34 -4.07
C TYR A 422 -3.80 -10.14 -3.59
N PRO A 423 -3.43 -9.18 -4.46
CA PRO A 423 -2.34 -8.28 -4.12
C PRO A 423 -2.75 -6.84 -3.80
N TYR A 424 -4.03 -6.46 -3.88
CA TYR A 424 -4.43 -5.04 -3.91
C TYR A 424 -4.60 -4.38 -2.51
N GLY A 425 -4.51 -5.16 -1.44
CA GLY A 425 -4.13 -4.68 -0.10
C GLY A 425 -5.07 -3.66 0.56
N CYS A 426 -6.33 -3.53 0.12
CA CYS A 426 -7.33 -2.76 0.87
C CYS A 426 -7.59 -3.38 2.26
N LEU A 427 -8.34 -2.69 3.10
CA LEU A 427 -8.66 -3.14 4.47
C LEU A 427 -9.25 -4.56 4.49
N GLU A 428 -10.27 -4.80 3.67
CA GLU A 428 -10.96 -6.08 3.56
C GLU A 428 -10.00 -7.19 3.14
N GLN A 429 -9.24 -6.96 2.06
CA GLN A 429 -8.35 -7.94 1.46
C GLN A 429 -7.18 -8.28 2.39
N THR A 430 -6.69 -7.27 3.12
CA THR A 430 -5.64 -7.46 4.14
C THR A 430 -6.15 -8.37 5.26
N ALA A 431 -7.32 -8.09 5.83
CA ALA A 431 -7.89 -8.93 6.88
C ALA A 431 -8.22 -10.35 6.38
N SER A 432 -8.86 -10.47 5.21
CA SER A 432 -9.19 -11.75 4.57
C SER A 432 -7.93 -12.58 4.26
N GLY A 433 -6.87 -11.95 3.76
CA GLY A 433 -5.58 -12.61 3.49
C GLY A 433 -4.85 -13.11 4.74
N LEU A 434 -5.09 -12.47 5.90
CA LEU A 434 -4.44 -12.82 7.16
C LEU A 434 -5.17 -13.90 7.96
N TYR A 435 -6.48 -14.08 7.77
CA TYR A 435 -7.27 -15.09 8.47
C TYR A 435 -6.67 -16.50 8.39
N PRO A 436 -6.23 -17.00 7.22
CA PRO A 436 -5.52 -18.28 7.14
C PRO A 436 -4.30 -18.38 8.05
N SER A 437 -3.50 -17.32 8.15
CA SER A 437 -2.28 -17.30 8.97
C SER A 437 -2.55 -17.32 10.48
N LEU A 438 -3.76 -16.96 10.91
CA LEU A 438 -4.19 -17.10 12.30
C LEU A 438 -4.43 -18.57 12.69
N TYR A 439 -4.92 -19.40 11.77
CA TYR A 439 -5.45 -20.73 12.09
C TYR A 439 -4.73 -21.91 11.40
N ALA A 440 -3.94 -21.67 10.35
CA ALA A 440 -3.21 -22.71 9.62
C ALA A 440 -1.70 -22.59 9.87
N ASP A 441 -1.15 -23.55 10.62
CA ASP A 441 0.29 -23.70 10.84
C ASP A 441 0.99 -24.42 9.68
N ALA A 442 2.31 -24.57 9.77
CA ALA A 442 3.11 -25.20 8.72
C ALA A 442 2.70 -26.66 8.45
N ALA A 443 2.31 -27.41 9.50
CA ALA A 443 1.87 -28.79 9.37
C ALA A 443 0.52 -28.89 8.61
N THR A 444 -0.41 -28.00 8.94
CA THR A 444 -1.72 -27.90 8.28
C THR A 444 -1.57 -27.51 6.82
N LEU A 445 -0.75 -26.50 6.51
CA LEU A 445 -0.47 -26.09 5.13
C LEU A 445 0.16 -27.22 4.33
N LYS A 446 1.13 -27.94 4.91
CA LYS A 446 1.78 -29.10 4.26
C LYS A 446 0.77 -30.20 3.91
N ARG A 447 -0.17 -30.52 4.80
CA ARG A 447 -1.24 -31.50 4.56
C ARG A 447 -2.20 -31.08 3.43
N LEU A 448 -2.38 -29.77 3.24
CA LEU A 448 -3.15 -29.19 2.13
C LEU A 448 -2.34 -29.03 0.83
N GLY A 449 -1.10 -29.52 0.79
CA GLY A 449 -0.23 -29.39 -0.39
C GLY A 449 0.37 -27.99 -0.57
N LEU A 450 0.35 -27.14 0.46
CA LEU A 450 0.89 -25.79 0.45
C LEU A 450 2.21 -25.70 1.24
N THR A 451 3.07 -24.76 0.84
CA THR A 451 4.29 -24.44 1.57
C THR A 451 3.98 -23.59 2.80
N GLY A 452 4.25 -24.15 3.99
CA GLY A 452 4.21 -23.43 5.26
C GLY A 452 5.51 -22.70 5.56
N GLU A 453 5.45 -21.80 6.54
CA GLU A 453 6.58 -20.99 7.01
C GLU A 453 6.82 -21.28 8.50
N PRO A 454 8.05 -21.09 9.03
CA PRO A 454 8.31 -21.23 10.45
C PRO A 454 7.42 -20.31 11.29
N ASP A 455 7.04 -20.76 12.49
CA ASP A 455 6.07 -20.02 13.33
C ASP A 455 6.51 -18.60 13.68
N ALA A 456 7.80 -18.38 13.90
CA ALA A 456 8.34 -17.04 14.17
C ALA A 456 8.16 -16.10 12.96
N GLU A 457 8.35 -16.60 11.75
CA GLU A 457 8.16 -15.84 10.51
C GLU A 457 6.68 -15.56 10.26
N ARG A 458 5.82 -16.57 10.44
CA ARG A 458 4.37 -16.44 10.37
C ARG A 458 3.88 -15.38 11.36
N LYS A 459 4.35 -15.43 12.60
CA LYS A 459 4.01 -14.45 13.65
C LYS A 459 4.38 -13.03 13.25
N ARG A 460 5.62 -12.82 12.81
CA ARG A 460 6.07 -11.51 12.35
C ARG A 460 5.24 -10.99 11.17
N LYS A 461 4.87 -11.84 10.21
CA LYS A 461 4.02 -11.43 9.07
C LYS A 461 2.61 -11.05 9.48
N VAL A 462 2.02 -11.78 10.44
CA VAL A 462 0.71 -11.43 10.99
C VAL A 462 0.77 -10.10 11.73
N GLU A 463 1.81 -9.86 12.53
CA GLU A 463 2.00 -8.60 13.26
C GLU A 463 2.17 -7.40 12.29
N ILE A 464 2.97 -7.54 11.23
CA ILE A 464 3.06 -6.55 10.15
C ILE A 464 1.69 -6.33 9.46
N GLY A 465 0.92 -7.40 9.28
CA GLY A 465 -0.44 -7.33 8.75
C GLY A 465 -1.39 -6.56 9.66
N ILE A 466 -1.29 -6.77 10.98
CA ILE A 466 -2.05 -6.03 11.99
C ILE A 466 -1.66 -4.55 11.97
N GLU A 467 -0.37 -4.22 11.94
CA GLU A 467 0.11 -2.83 11.81
C GLU A 467 -0.47 -2.16 10.56
N ARG A 468 -0.54 -2.87 9.43
CA ARG A 468 -1.19 -2.37 8.21
C ARG A 468 -2.67 -2.06 8.43
N LEU A 469 -3.42 -2.96 9.05
CA LEU A 469 -4.84 -2.74 9.35
C LEU A 469 -5.02 -1.52 10.25
N LEU A 470 -4.18 -1.37 11.28
CA LEU A 470 -4.21 -0.24 12.19
C LEU A 470 -3.84 1.09 11.53
N GLY A 471 -2.99 1.08 10.50
CA GLY A 471 -2.72 2.25 9.65
C GLY A 471 -3.96 2.76 8.88
N MET A 472 -5.00 1.94 8.77
CA MET A 472 -6.30 2.31 8.17
C MET A 472 -7.36 2.66 9.22
N GLN A 473 -6.99 2.68 10.51
CA GLN A 473 -7.89 3.08 11.59
C GLN A 473 -8.05 4.61 11.61
N ARG A 474 -9.30 5.07 11.62
CA ARG A 474 -9.67 6.49 11.73
C ARG A 474 -9.57 6.96 13.18
N TYR A 475 -9.47 8.27 13.38
CA TYR A 475 -9.37 8.88 14.73
C TYR A 475 -10.53 8.50 15.67
N ASN A 476 -11.72 8.23 15.12
CA ASN A 476 -12.93 7.88 15.87
C ASN A 476 -13.01 6.38 16.25
N GLY A 477 -11.99 5.58 15.89
CA GLY A 477 -11.89 4.14 16.15
C GLY A 477 -12.39 3.23 15.03
N SER A 478 -13.10 3.78 14.03
CA SER A 478 -13.54 3.02 12.83
C SER A 478 -12.40 2.76 11.86
N PHE A 479 -12.66 2.06 10.76
CA PHE A 479 -11.68 1.82 9.70
C PHE A 479 -12.17 2.34 8.35
N GLY A 480 -11.23 2.86 7.55
CA GLY A 480 -11.46 3.21 6.15
C GLY A 480 -10.91 2.15 5.18
N LEU A 481 -11.45 2.09 3.95
CA LEU A 481 -11.10 1.02 3.00
C LEU A 481 -9.64 1.04 2.54
N TRP A 482 -9.06 2.23 2.34
CA TRP A 482 -7.71 2.40 1.77
C TRP A 482 -6.73 3.08 2.74
N GLY A 483 -7.22 3.84 3.72
CA GLY A 483 -6.43 4.54 4.73
C GLY A 483 -7.31 5.18 5.81
N SER A 484 -6.67 5.82 6.79
CA SER A 484 -7.35 6.51 7.91
C SER A 484 -8.23 7.70 7.47
N ASP A 485 -7.93 8.27 6.31
CA ASP A 485 -8.64 9.43 5.76
C ASP A 485 -9.77 9.04 4.80
N SER A 486 -9.89 7.74 4.45
CA SER A 486 -11.02 7.24 3.68
C SER A 486 -12.33 7.37 4.47
N ASP A 487 -13.45 7.34 3.74
CA ASP A 487 -14.78 7.19 4.34
C ASP A 487 -14.84 5.96 5.27
N GLU A 488 -15.71 6.03 6.25
CA GLU A 488 -15.87 4.99 7.26
C GLU A 488 -16.58 3.78 6.65
N GLU A 489 -15.94 2.61 6.73
CA GLU A 489 -16.54 1.36 6.31
C GLU A 489 -17.14 0.64 7.52
N TYR A 490 -18.45 0.84 7.73
CA TYR A 490 -19.15 0.37 8.93
C TYR A 490 -19.10 -1.14 9.11
N TRP A 491 -19.42 -1.90 8.04
CA TRP A 491 -19.39 -3.36 8.09
C TRP A 491 -17.96 -3.88 8.24
N LEU A 492 -16.99 -3.29 7.51
CA LEU A 492 -15.58 -3.69 7.62
C LEU A 492 -14.96 -3.30 8.96
N THR A 493 -15.45 -2.26 9.63
CA THR A 493 -15.04 -1.95 11.00
C THR A 493 -15.38 -3.10 11.93
N ALA A 494 -16.57 -3.70 11.81
CA ALA A 494 -16.93 -4.91 12.57
C ALA A 494 -16.05 -6.11 12.16
N TYR A 495 -15.84 -6.30 10.85
CA TYR A 495 -15.00 -7.38 10.31
C TYR A 495 -13.55 -7.36 10.81
N VAL A 496 -12.90 -6.19 10.77
CA VAL A 496 -11.52 -6.02 11.23
C VAL A 496 -11.44 -6.11 12.73
N THR A 497 -12.43 -5.58 13.47
CA THR A 497 -12.46 -5.75 14.93
C THR A 497 -12.60 -7.22 15.33
N ASP A 498 -13.43 -8.00 14.62
CA ASP A 498 -13.51 -9.47 14.81
C ASP A 498 -12.16 -10.13 14.57
N PHE A 499 -11.50 -9.80 13.46
CA PHE A 499 -10.15 -10.29 13.14
C PHE A 499 -9.15 -9.95 14.25
N LEU A 500 -9.10 -8.70 14.72
CA LEU A 500 -8.17 -8.25 15.76
C LEU A 500 -8.42 -8.93 17.10
N LEU A 501 -9.69 -9.13 17.49
CA LEU A 501 -10.04 -9.91 18.67
C LEU A 501 -9.57 -11.36 18.54
N ARG A 502 -9.85 -12.00 17.39
CA ARG A 502 -9.41 -13.37 17.12
C ARG A 502 -7.89 -13.49 17.10
N ALA A 503 -7.17 -12.53 16.53
CA ALA A 503 -5.72 -12.50 16.54
C ALA A 503 -5.16 -12.41 17.97
N ARG A 504 -5.72 -11.54 18.82
CA ARG A 504 -5.38 -11.49 20.24
C ARG A 504 -5.67 -12.82 20.94
N ASP A 505 -6.83 -13.42 20.70
CA ASP A 505 -7.22 -14.72 21.28
C ASP A 505 -6.28 -15.86 20.83
N GLN A 506 -5.65 -15.74 19.66
CA GLN A 506 -4.61 -16.65 19.15
C GLN A 506 -3.18 -16.30 19.64
N GLY A 507 -3.01 -15.27 20.47
CA GLY A 507 -1.72 -14.89 21.08
C GLY A 507 -0.85 -13.94 20.24
N PHE A 508 -1.40 -13.29 19.21
CA PHE A 508 -0.69 -12.23 18.47
C PHE A 508 -0.78 -10.89 19.21
N ALA A 509 0.25 -10.05 19.05
CA ALA A 509 0.27 -8.72 19.65
C ALA A 509 -0.72 -7.79 18.94
N VAL A 510 -1.69 -7.26 19.70
CA VAL A 510 -2.66 -6.25 19.23
C VAL A 510 -2.66 -5.09 20.23
N PRO A 511 -2.40 -3.85 19.82
CA PRO A 511 -2.45 -2.67 20.69
C PRO A 511 -3.80 -2.53 21.40
N PRO A 512 -3.85 -2.54 22.75
CA PRO A 512 -5.10 -2.51 23.50
C PRO A 512 -5.95 -1.25 23.24
N ASP A 513 -5.32 -0.08 23.11
CA ASP A 513 -6.02 1.19 22.89
C ASP A 513 -6.72 1.25 21.54
N ALA A 514 -6.07 0.73 20.49
CA ALA A 514 -6.66 0.66 19.15
C ALA A 514 -7.90 -0.25 19.14
N LEU A 515 -7.80 -1.41 19.79
CA LEU A 515 -8.89 -2.36 19.92
C LEU A 515 -10.04 -1.79 20.76
N LYS A 516 -9.74 -1.12 21.87
CA LYS A 516 -10.73 -0.45 22.71
C LYS A 516 -11.54 0.59 21.92
N LYS A 517 -10.87 1.47 21.17
CA LYS A 517 -11.53 2.48 20.31
C LYS A 517 -12.43 1.83 19.25
N ALA A 518 -11.98 0.73 18.65
CA ALA A 518 -12.78 -0.01 17.67
C ALA A 518 -14.04 -0.62 18.32
N SER A 519 -13.91 -1.25 19.49
CA SER A 519 -15.06 -1.76 20.26
C SER A 519 -16.03 -0.66 20.69
N GLU A 520 -15.53 0.49 21.14
CA GLU A 520 -16.37 1.66 21.46
C GLU A 520 -17.12 2.18 20.23
N ARG A 521 -16.52 2.09 19.03
CA ARG A 521 -17.20 2.45 17.79
C ARG A 521 -18.28 1.42 17.42
N LEU A 522 -18.03 0.13 17.58
CA LEU A 522 -19.05 -0.91 17.38
C LEU A 522 -20.22 -0.76 18.34
N LEU A 523 -19.96 -0.38 19.59
CA LEU A 523 -21.01 -0.14 20.58
C LEU A 523 -21.93 1.01 20.13
N ARG A 524 -21.35 2.07 19.56
CA ARG A 524 -22.13 3.17 18.96
C ARG A 524 -23.00 2.70 17.79
N TYR A 525 -22.51 1.83 16.90
CA TYR A 525 -23.34 1.26 15.84
C TYR A 525 -24.54 0.48 16.40
N LEU A 526 -24.28 -0.36 17.42
CA LEU A 526 -25.31 -1.19 18.02
C LEU A 526 -26.39 -0.36 18.73
N GLN A 527 -26.01 0.77 19.35
CA GLN A 527 -26.93 1.63 20.11
C GLN A 527 -27.65 2.68 19.25
N ASP A 528 -27.01 3.22 18.21
CA ASP A 528 -27.53 4.30 17.39
C ASP A 528 -27.39 3.99 15.89
N THR A 529 -28.53 3.68 15.27
CA THR A 529 -28.63 3.38 13.82
C THR A 529 -28.25 4.58 12.95
N GLY A 530 -28.41 5.81 13.46
CA GLY A 530 -28.12 7.05 12.76
C GLY A 530 -26.63 7.26 12.51
N GLN A 531 -25.76 6.54 13.22
CA GLN A 531 -24.32 6.56 12.99
C GLN A 531 -23.93 5.92 11.64
N ILE A 532 -24.77 5.05 11.09
CA ILE A 532 -24.50 4.26 9.89
C ILE A 532 -25.09 4.96 8.68
N GLN A 533 -24.23 5.66 7.93
CA GLN A 533 -24.58 6.26 6.65
C GLN A 533 -24.53 5.21 5.54
N VAL A 534 -25.54 5.20 4.68
CA VAL A 534 -25.67 4.20 3.62
C VAL A 534 -25.66 4.91 2.27
N ASN A 535 -24.56 4.76 1.53
CA ASN A 535 -24.31 5.56 0.33
C ASN A 535 -24.64 4.84 -0.98
N TYR A 536 -24.50 3.51 -1.01
CA TYR A 536 -24.58 2.74 -2.26
C TYR A 536 -25.37 1.43 -2.13
N SER A 537 -26.14 1.25 -1.05
CA SER A 537 -27.03 0.10 -0.92
C SER A 537 -28.39 0.33 -1.58
N GLN A 538 -28.94 -0.71 -2.17
CA GLN A 538 -30.33 -0.79 -2.61
C GLN A 538 -31.32 -1.03 -1.45
N ASN A 539 -30.83 -1.36 -0.24
CA ASN A 539 -31.67 -1.55 0.94
C ASN A 539 -30.97 -1.06 2.22
N ALA A 540 -31.18 0.21 2.56
CA ALA A 540 -30.51 0.85 3.69
C ALA A 540 -30.85 0.24 5.06
N GLU A 541 -32.10 -0.20 5.26
CA GLU A 541 -32.51 -0.84 6.51
C GLU A 541 -31.78 -2.16 6.73
N HIS A 542 -31.63 -2.96 5.67
CA HIS A 542 -30.82 -4.16 5.74
C HIS A 542 -29.36 -3.86 6.05
N THR A 543 -28.73 -2.89 5.38
CA THR A 543 -27.32 -2.54 5.63
C THR A 543 -27.11 -2.15 7.09
N ARG A 544 -27.98 -1.30 7.64
CA ARG A 544 -27.94 -0.92 9.06
C ARG A 544 -28.10 -2.15 9.95
N PHE A 545 -29.11 -2.99 9.67
CA PHE A 545 -29.34 -4.22 10.42
C PHE A 545 -28.11 -5.15 10.40
N ALA A 546 -27.47 -5.33 9.23
CA ALA A 546 -26.32 -6.20 9.06
C ALA A 546 -25.08 -5.70 9.82
N VAL A 547 -24.80 -4.38 9.77
CA VAL A 547 -23.72 -3.78 10.57
C VAL A 547 -23.99 -3.94 12.06
N GLN A 548 -25.21 -3.67 12.52
CA GLN A 548 -25.56 -3.77 13.94
C GLN A 548 -25.51 -5.21 14.44
N ALA A 549 -25.99 -6.18 13.65
CA ALA A 549 -25.95 -7.58 14.00
C ALA A 549 -24.51 -8.10 14.09
N TYR A 550 -23.65 -7.71 13.14
CA TYR A 550 -22.25 -8.10 13.19
C TYR A 550 -21.52 -7.43 14.36
N ALA A 551 -21.73 -6.13 14.59
CA ALA A 551 -21.20 -5.42 15.75
C ALA A 551 -21.64 -6.10 17.08
N GLY A 552 -22.91 -6.50 17.18
CA GLY A 552 -23.45 -7.24 18.32
C GLY A 552 -22.76 -8.59 18.53
N LEU A 553 -22.55 -9.37 17.45
CA LEU A 553 -21.78 -10.61 17.51
C LEU A 553 -20.36 -10.36 18.04
N VAL A 554 -19.65 -9.39 17.47
CA VAL A 554 -18.26 -9.10 17.83
C VAL A 554 -18.14 -8.66 19.29
N LEU A 555 -19.01 -7.75 19.74
CA LEU A 555 -19.04 -7.29 21.13
C LEU A 555 -19.43 -8.39 22.13
N SER A 556 -20.32 -9.32 21.74
CA SER A 556 -20.75 -10.43 22.60
C SER A 556 -19.60 -11.40 22.94
N ARG A 557 -18.56 -11.50 22.10
CA ARG A 557 -17.37 -12.31 22.37
C ARG A 557 -16.63 -11.89 23.63
N SER A 558 -16.68 -10.60 23.96
CA SER A 558 -16.08 -10.02 25.17
C SER A 558 -17.12 -9.57 26.21
N GLN A 559 -18.37 -10.04 26.10
CA GLN A 559 -19.49 -9.69 27.00
C GLN A 559 -19.79 -8.17 27.06
N GLN A 560 -19.54 -7.46 25.95
CA GLN A 560 -19.72 -6.00 25.87
C GLN A 560 -20.98 -5.57 25.11
N ALA A 561 -21.77 -6.51 24.58
CA ALA A 561 -23.00 -6.19 23.85
C ALA A 561 -24.18 -5.98 24.82
N PRO A 562 -24.77 -4.78 24.93
CA PRO A 562 -25.89 -4.56 25.83
C PRO A 562 -27.13 -5.33 25.38
N LEU A 563 -27.69 -6.15 26.27
CA LEU A 563 -28.83 -7.02 25.92
C LEU A 563 -30.07 -6.24 25.46
N ALA A 564 -30.29 -5.04 26.01
CA ALA A 564 -31.37 -4.15 25.57
C ALA A 564 -31.23 -3.74 24.09
N ALA A 565 -30.01 -3.46 23.63
CA ALA A 565 -29.75 -3.10 22.23
C ALA A 565 -29.95 -4.30 21.30
N LEU A 566 -29.48 -5.49 21.69
CA LEU A 566 -29.71 -6.74 20.93
C LEU A 566 -31.21 -7.07 20.82
N ARG A 567 -31.99 -6.85 21.88
CA ARG A 567 -33.45 -7.02 21.87
C ARG A 567 -34.13 -6.02 20.94
N SER A 568 -33.75 -4.75 21.00
CA SER A 568 -34.26 -3.73 20.08
C SER A 568 -33.94 -4.06 18.62
N LEU A 569 -32.74 -4.60 18.34
CA LEU A 569 -32.37 -5.08 17.02
C LEU A 569 -33.21 -6.29 16.60
N PHE A 570 -33.48 -7.24 17.50
CA PHE A 570 -34.34 -8.40 17.23
C PHE A 570 -35.78 -8.03 16.85
N ASP A 571 -36.32 -6.96 17.42
CA ASP A 571 -37.66 -6.47 17.05
C ASP A 571 -37.71 -5.98 15.59
N ARG A 572 -36.56 -5.55 15.05
CA ARG A 572 -36.36 -5.14 13.65
C ARG A 572 -35.90 -6.27 12.71
N ARG A 573 -35.97 -7.54 13.11
CA ARG A 573 -35.50 -8.69 12.30
C ARG A 573 -36.09 -8.78 10.88
N SER A 574 -37.23 -8.15 10.61
CA SER A 574 -37.83 -8.06 9.27
C SER A 574 -37.04 -7.19 8.28
N ASP A 575 -36.12 -6.37 8.79
CA ASP A 575 -35.21 -5.54 7.98
C ASP A 575 -34.13 -6.39 7.29
N ALA A 576 -33.91 -7.63 7.78
CA ALA A 576 -32.97 -8.56 7.16
C ALA A 576 -33.43 -8.99 5.75
N ARG A 577 -32.49 -8.97 4.80
CA ARG A 577 -32.60 -9.44 3.41
C ARG A 577 -31.65 -10.60 3.11
N SER A 578 -30.92 -11.04 4.13
CA SER A 578 -30.04 -12.21 4.14
C SER A 578 -30.15 -12.90 5.51
N GLY A 579 -29.94 -14.21 5.55
CA GLY A 579 -29.93 -15.02 6.77
C GLY A 579 -28.76 -14.74 7.69
N LEU A 580 -27.59 -14.33 7.18
CA LEU A 580 -26.38 -14.19 7.98
C LEU A 580 -26.53 -13.24 9.19
N PRO A 581 -27.01 -11.99 9.03
CA PRO A 581 -27.11 -11.09 10.19
C PRO A 581 -28.11 -11.57 11.23
N LEU A 582 -29.13 -12.35 10.84
CA LEU A 582 -30.03 -12.99 11.81
C LEU A 582 -29.33 -14.09 12.62
N VAL A 583 -28.45 -14.87 11.98
CA VAL A 583 -27.62 -15.88 12.67
C VAL A 583 -26.58 -15.21 13.58
N GLN A 584 -25.95 -14.11 13.13
CA GLN A 584 -25.04 -13.31 13.96
C GLN A 584 -25.75 -12.76 15.20
N LEU A 585 -26.96 -12.23 15.03
CA LEU A 585 -27.81 -11.76 16.12
C LEU A 585 -28.21 -12.90 17.06
N ALA A 586 -28.55 -14.08 16.54
CA ALA A 586 -28.90 -15.25 17.34
C ALA A 586 -27.74 -15.64 18.27
N VAL A 587 -26.52 -15.75 17.72
CA VAL A 587 -25.31 -16.05 18.50
C VAL A 587 -25.04 -14.97 19.55
N ALA A 588 -25.21 -13.70 19.20
CA ALA A 588 -25.03 -12.59 20.15
C ALA A 588 -26.03 -12.66 21.31
N LEU A 589 -27.32 -12.89 21.02
CA LEU A 589 -28.38 -13.03 22.03
C LEU A 589 -28.12 -14.22 22.96
N GLU A 590 -27.69 -15.37 22.41
CA GLU A 590 -27.38 -16.56 23.20
C GLU A 590 -26.18 -16.32 24.12
N LYS A 591 -25.09 -15.73 23.61
CA LYS A 591 -23.90 -15.40 24.41
C LYS A 591 -24.18 -14.39 25.52
N MET A 592 -25.19 -13.54 25.34
CA MET A 592 -25.63 -12.56 26.35
C MET A 592 -26.82 -13.05 27.20
N GLY A 593 -27.27 -14.31 27.02
CA GLY A 593 -28.24 -14.98 27.89
C GLY A 593 -29.73 -14.91 27.51
N ASP A 594 -30.10 -14.47 26.31
CA ASP A 594 -31.50 -14.44 25.82
C ASP A 594 -31.77 -15.54 24.80
N LYS A 595 -31.80 -16.78 25.30
CA LYS A 595 -32.00 -17.99 24.48
C LYS A 595 -33.31 -18.01 23.68
N PRO A 596 -34.48 -17.62 24.23
CA PRO A 596 -35.73 -17.66 23.46
C PRO A 596 -35.69 -16.80 22.19
N ARG A 597 -35.13 -15.58 22.25
CA ARG A 597 -34.94 -14.75 21.06
C ARG A 597 -33.83 -15.27 20.16
N ALA A 598 -32.78 -15.84 20.73
CA ALA A 598 -31.72 -16.47 19.95
C ALA A 598 -32.27 -17.60 19.06
N ASP A 599 -33.08 -18.51 19.60
CA ASP A 599 -33.65 -19.64 18.86
C ASP A 599 -34.60 -19.18 17.72
N LEU A 600 -35.38 -18.11 17.98
CA LEU A 600 -36.24 -17.48 16.97
C LEU A 600 -35.43 -16.79 15.86
N ALA A 601 -34.38 -16.04 16.23
CA ALA A 601 -33.49 -15.39 15.27
C ALA A 601 -32.75 -16.41 14.42
N LEU A 602 -32.29 -17.51 15.03
CA LEU A 602 -31.63 -18.61 14.34
C LEU A 602 -32.56 -19.25 13.31
N SER A 603 -33.78 -19.61 13.72
CA SER A 603 -34.76 -20.21 12.82
C SER A 603 -35.11 -19.30 11.65
N ALA A 604 -35.26 -17.99 11.89
CA ALA A 604 -35.45 -17.00 10.84
C ALA A 604 -34.22 -16.90 9.91
N GLY A 605 -33.02 -16.82 10.47
CA GLY A 605 -31.77 -16.71 9.71
C GLY A 605 -31.51 -17.92 8.82
N LEU A 606 -31.90 -19.12 9.26
CA LEU A 606 -31.77 -20.34 8.47
C LEU A 606 -32.83 -20.47 7.35
N ALA A 607 -33.91 -19.69 7.41
CA ALA A 607 -34.99 -19.70 6.41
C ALA A 607 -34.86 -18.59 5.35
N VAL A 608 -34.16 -17.49 5.65
CA VAL A 608 -34.00 -16.34 4.75
C VAL A 608 -32.87 -16.59 3.75
N SER A 609 -33.20 -16.53 2.45
CA SER A 609 -32.23 -16.52 1.36
C SER A 609 -31.92 -15.10 0.89
N ARG A 610 -30.65 -14.85 0.53
CA ARG A 610 -30.20 -13.56 0.01
C ARG A 610 -30.84 -13.28 -1.35
N LYS A 611 -31.36 -12.06 -1.54
CA LYS A 611 -31.83 -11.58 -2.86
C LYS A 611 -30.66 -10.98 -3.65
N ASN A 612 -30.81 -10.90 -4.97
CA ASN A 612 -29.82 -10.26 -5.85
C ASN A 612 -29.87 -8.73 -5.76
N GLU A 613 -29.53 -8.19 -4.59
CA GLU A 613 -29.50 -6.76 -4.26
C GLU A 613 -28.08 -6.35 -3.83
N TRP A 614 -27.71 -5.09 -4.08
CA TRP A 614 -26.47 -4.51 -3.55
C TRP A 614 -26.70 -4.04 -2.11
N LEU A 615 -26.20 -4.80 -1.15
CA LEU A 615 -26.50 -4.61 0.27
C LEU A 615 -25.40 -3.84 1.04
N ALA A 616 -24.31 -3.45 0.36
CA ALA A 616 -23.16 -2.76 0.96
C ALA A 616 -22.55 -3.49 2.17
N ASP A 617 -22.67 -4.82 2.18
CA ASP A 617 -22.16 -5.70 3.22
C ASP A 617 -21.00 -6.57 2.70
N TYR A 618 -20.52 -6.33 1.47
CA TYR A 618 -19.47 -7.15 0.82
C TYR A 618 -19.88 -8.62 0.62
N GLY A 619 -21.18 -8.87 0.46
CA GLY A 619 -21.76 -10.22 0.47
C GLY A 619 -22.29 -10.77 -0.83
N SER A 620 -22.33 -12.09 -0.85
CA SER A 620 -23.02 -12.94 -1.82
C SER A 620 -23.77 -14.05 -1.09
N SER A 621 -24.62 -14.79 -1.81
CA SER A 621 -25.29 -15.97 -1.25
C SER A 621 -24.26 -16.99 -0.71
N LEU A 622 -23.23 -17.29 -1.51
CA LEU A 622 -22.12 -18.18 -1.16
C LEU A 622 -21.42 -17.71 0.12
N ARG A 623 -21.07 -16.42 0.20
CA ARG A 623 -20.45 -15.82 1.39
C ARG A 623 -21.31 -16.01 2.63
N ASP A 624 -22.61 -15.73 2.50
CA ASP A 624 -23.57 -15.82 3.60
C ASP A 624 -23.72 -17.26 4.09
N GLN A 625 -23.89 -18.24 3.19
CA GLN A 625 -24.00 -19.65 3.56
C GLN A 625 -22.73 -20.19 4.21
N ALA A 626 -21.55 -19.80 3.71
CA ALA A 626 -20.28 -20.20 4.29
C ALA A 626 -20.10 -19.65 5.72
N LEU A 627 -20.38 -18.36 5.96
CA LEU A 627 -20.29 -17.77 7.30
C LEU A 627 -21.38 -18.30 8.24
N ILE A 628 -22.60 -18.56 7.76
CA ILE A 628 -23.63 -19.23 8.55
C ILE A 628 -23.11 -20.59 9.01
N LEU A 629 -22.60 -21.42 8.10
CA LEU A 629 -22.04 -22.73 8.45
C LEU A 629 -20.89 -22.62 9.46
N ALA A 630 -19.99 -21.65 9.27
CA ALA A 630 -18.89 -21.38 10.22
C ALA A 630 -19.40 -21.01 11.62
N LEU A 631 -20.43 -20.17 11.72
CA LEU A 631 -21.03 -19.75 12.99
C LEU A 631 -21.78 -20.89 13.69
N LEU A 632 -22.50 -21.73 12.93
CA LEU A 632 -23.18 -22.91 13.45
C LEU A 632 -22.19 -23.91 14.04
N GLU A 633 -21.06 -24.15 13.36
CA GLU A 633 -20.01 -25.03 13.86
C GLU A 633 -19.26 -24.41 15.06
N GLU A 634 -18.92 -23.11 15.03
CA GLU A 634 -18.18 -22.44 16.11
C GLU A 634 -18.97 -22.34 17.43
N ASN A 635 -20.31 -22.26 17.35
CA ASN A 635 -21.17 -22.08 18.54
C ASN A 635 -22.04 -23.31 18.83
N ASP A 636 -21.80 -24.40 18.13
CA ASP A 636 -22.49 -25.67 18.30
C ASP A 636 -24.04 -25.59 18.14
N LEU A 637 -24.51 -24.87 17.12
CA LEU A 637 -25.93 -24.68 16.82
C LEU A 637 -26.42 -25.54 15.63
N ALA A 638 -27.70 -25.91 15.62
CA ALA A 638 -28.40 -26.60 14.52
C ALA A 638 -27.61 -27.78 13.89
N ARG A 639 -27.10 -28.70 14.72
CA ARG A 639 -26.22 -29.81 14.32
C ARG A 639 -26.78 -30.61 13.15
N GLU A 640 -28.07 -30.89 13.19
CA GLU A 640 -28.84 -31.67 12.21
C GLU A 640 -28.93 -31.03 10.82
N ARG A 641 -28.64 -29.74 10.68
CA ARG A 641 -28.70 -29.01 9.40
C ARG A 641 -27.33 -28.69 8.81
N ARG A 642 -26.23 -28.99 9.50
CA ARG A 642 -24.87 -28.61 9.06
C ARG A 642 -24.44 -29.37 7.81
N ASP A 643 -24.70 -30.68 7.77
CA ASP A 643 -24.30 -31.52 6.64
C ASP A 643 -25.03 -31.12 5.37
N GLU A 644 -26.37 -31.00 5.40
CA GLU A 644 -27.20 -30.52 4.28
C GLU A 644 -26.66 -29.20 3.71
N ARG A 645 -26.31 -28.24 4.59
CA ARG A 645 -25.75 -26.95 4.20
C ARG A 645 -24.35 -27.04 3.61
N LEU A 646 -23.52 -27.95 4.12
CA LEU A 646 -22.20 -28.20 3.56
C LEU A 646 -22.29 -28.73 2.13
N PHE A 647 -23.21 -29.65 1.85
CA PHE A 647 -23.47 -30.14 0.48
C PHE A 647 -23.94 -29.01 -0.43
N ALA A 648 -24.96 -28.25 -0.02
CA ALA A 648 -25.47 -27.12 -0.80
C ALA A 648 -24.40 -26.05 -1.07
N LEU A 649 -23.55 -25.76 -0.08
CA LEU A 649 -22.43 -24.82 -0.24
C LEU A 649 -21.40 -25.33 -1.24
N ALA A 650 -21.07 -26.64 -1.23
CA ALA A 650 -20.15 -27.22 -2.19
C ALA A 650 -20.67 -27.12 -3.64
N ASP A 651 -21.98 -27.29 -3.83
CA ASP A 651 -22.64 -27.09 -5.13
C ASP A 651 -22.60 -25.62 -5.58
N GLU A 652 -22.83 -24.67 -4.67
CA GLU A 652 -22.73 -23.24 -4.97
C GLU A 652 -21.29 -22.83 -5.34
N VAL A 653 -20.29 -23.39 -4.65
CA VAL A 653 -18.88 -23.23 -5.02
C VAL A 653 -18.61 -23.85 -6.40
N ALA A 654 -19.34 -24.88 -6.82
CA ALA A 654 -19.20 -25.50 -8.14
C ALA A 654 -19.78 -24.65 -9.27
N ALA A 655 -20.88 -23.95 -9.00
CA ALA A 655 -21.53 -23.08 -9.96
C ALA A 655 -20.77 -21.76 -10.22
N ASN A 656 -19.92 -21.33 -9.29
CA ASN A 656 -19.21 -20.05 -9.38
C ASN A 656 -17.80 -20.21 -9.95
N ARG A 657 -17.52 -19.51 -11.05
CA ARG A 657 -16.21 -19.51 -11.72
C ARG A 657 -15.18 -18.61 -11.03
N TYR A 658 -15.63 -17.49 -10.50
CA TYR A 658 -14.78 -16.51 -9.84
C TYR A 658 -15.28 -16.28 -8.41
N LEU A 659 -14.34 -16.11 -7.48
CA LEU A 659 -14.64 -15.87 -6.06
C LEU A 659 -13.92 -14.60 -5.61
N SER A 660 -14.63 -13.79 -4.84
CA SER A 660 -14.07 -12.65 -4.14
C SER A 660 -13.18 -13.11 -2.97
N THR A 661 -12.39 -12.18 -2.43
CA THR A 661 -11.62 -12.38 -1.19
C THR A 661 -12.53 -12.69 0.00
N GLN A 662 -13.69 -12.05 0.09
CA GLN A 662 -14.71 -12.32 1.11
C GLN A 662 -15.26 -13.76 1.01
N GLU A 663 -15.61 -14.20 -0.19
CA GLU A 663 -16.11 -15.57 -0.42
C GLU A 663 -15.03 -16.60 -0.10
N SER A 664 -13.80 -16.38 -0.59
CA SER A 664 -12.65 -17.26 -0.33
C SER A 664 -12.37 -17.39 1.18
N ASN A 665 -12.35 -16.27 1.90
CA ASN A 665 -12.16 -16.30 3.36
C ASN A 665 -13.33 -16.96 4.09
N SER A 666 -14.56 -16.72 3.65
CA SER A 666 -15.74 -17.32 4.27
C SER A 666 -15.76 -18.84 4.09
N LEU A 667 -15.38 -19.34 2.91
CA LEU A 667 -15.17 -20.77 2.66
C LEU A 667 -14.04 -21.35 3.52
N PHE A 668 -12.94 -20.61 3.68
CA PHE A 668 -11.86 -20.99 4.59
C PHE A 668 -12.38 -21.13 6.03
N LEU A 669 -13.13 -20.14 6.53
CA LEU A 669 -13.70 -20.15 7.88
C LEU A 669 -14.73 -21.27 8.08
N ALA A 670 -15.54 -21.57 7.07
CA ALA A 670 -16.49 -22.68 7.08
C ALA A 670 -15.77 -24.03 7.19
N GLY A 671 -14.71 -24.23 6.40
CA GLY A 671 -13.99 -25.49 6.36
C GLY A 671 -12.85 -25.65 7.38
N ARG A 672 -12.43 -24.60 8.11
CA ARG A 672 -11.32 -24.70 9.07
C ARG A 672 -11.56 -25.77 10.14
N ASN A 673 -12.81 -25.94 10.59
CA ASN A 673 -13.17 -26.92 11.60
C ASN A 673 -13.11 -28.36 11.03
N LEU A 674 -13.19 -28.52 9.70
CA LEU A 674 -12.97 -29.81 9.04
C LEU A 674 -11.49 -30.21 9.06
N LEU A 675 -10.54 -29.26 9.10
CA LEU A 675 -9.11 -29.54 9.14
C LEU A 675 -8.68 -30.31 10.42
N GLY A 676 -9.44 -30.18 11.50
CA GLY A 676 -9.23 -30.88 12.77
C GLY A 676 -10.01 -32.20 12.91
N LYS A 677 -10.98 -32.47 12.04
CA LYS A 677 -11.83 -33.68 12.09
C LYS A 677 -11.27 -34.77 11.18
N ALA A 678 -10.92 -35.94 11.72
CA ALA A 678 -10.46 -37.09 10.93
C ALA A 678 -11.45 -37.42 9.81
N GLU A 679 -10.96 -37.60 8.58
CA GLU A 679 -11.74 -38.12 7.46
C GLU A 679 -11.84 -39.64 7.53
N LYS A 680 -12.83 -40.22 6.81
CA LYS A 680 -12.80 -41.67 6.55
C LYS A 680 -11.51 -42.02 5.79
N ASP A 681 -10.96 -43.20 6.04
CA ASP A 681 -9.80 -43.68 5.28
C ASP A 681 -10.19 -43.90 3.81
N TRP A 682 -9.36 -43.40 2.90
CA TRP A 682 -9.48 -43.58 1.46
C TRP A 682 -8.10 -43.67 0.82
N THR A 683 -8.01 -44.36 -0.32
CA THR A 683 -6.78 -44.46 -1.14
C THR A 683 -7.11 -44.22 -2.61
N ALA A 684 -6.20 -43.56 -3.32
CA ALA A 684 -6.34 -43.26 -4.74
C ALA A 684 -4.97 -43.22 -5.42
N SER A 685 -4.89 -43.54 -6.71
CA SER A 685 -3.67 -43.38 -7.50
C SER A 685 -3.82 -42.24 -8.52
N LEU A 686 -2.80 -41.39 -8.62
CA LEU A 686 -2.63 -40.37 -9.64
C LEU A 686 -1.60 -40.86 -10.67
N ALA A 687 -1.98 -40.91 -11.94
CA ALA A 687 -1.08 -41.19 -13.05
C ALA A 687 -0.82 -39.93 -13.89
N SER A 688 0.43 -39.71 -14.27
CA SER A 688 0.91 -38.62 -15.14
C SER A 688 2.04 -39.14 -16.02
N GLY A 689 1.75 -39.44 -17.29
CA GLY A 689 2.72 -40.10 -18.17
C GLY A 689 3.16 -41.45 -17.59
N THR A 690 4.45 -41.62 -17.31
CA THR A 690 5.01 -42.85 -16.71
C THR A 690 5.06 -42.82 -15.19
N GLN A 691 4.69 -41.70 -14.56
CA GLN A 691 4.71 -41.55 -13.10
C GLN A 691 3.36 -41.91 -12.50
N THR A 692 3.37 -42.75 -11.47
CA THR A 692 2.20 -43.06 -10.64
C THR A 692 2.48 -42.68 -9.19
N ARG A 693 1.52 -42.05 -8.52
CA ARG A 693 1.61 -41.63 -7.12
C ARG A 693 0.38 -42.08 -6.34
N GLU A 694 0.62 -42.78 -5.24
CA GLU A 694 -0.43 -43.16 -4.29
C GLU A 694 -0.78 -41.97 -3.37
N LEU A 695 -2.08 -41.78 -3.13
CA LEU A 695 -2.69 -40.73 -2.33
C LEU A 695 -3.61 -41.37 -1.28
N SER A 696 -3.76 -40.69 -0.15
CA SER A 696 -4.65 -41.11 0.93
C SER A 696 -5.15 -39.90 1.72
N ASN A 697 -6.08 -40.13 2.65
CA ASN A 697 -6.59 -39.11 3.57
C ASN A 697 -5.51 -38.40 4.43
N LYS A 698 -4.28 -38.93 4.50
CA LYS A 698 -3.13 -38.25 5.12
C LYS A 698 -2.55 -37.13 4.26
N GLN A 699 -2.75 -37.18 2.95
CA GLN A 699 -2.35 -36.18 1.98
C GLN A 699 -3.52 -35.88 1.01
N PRO A 700 -4.60 -35.24 1.51
CA PRO A 700 -5.80 -34.94 0.72
C PRO A 700 -5.58 -33.84 -0.33
N GLY A 701 -4.52 -33.05 -0.20
CA GLY A 701 -4.11 -32.02 -1.15
C GLY A 701 -2.75 -32.30 -1.77
N LEU A 702 -2.65 -32.11 -3.08
CA LEU A 702 -1.41 -32.24 -3.83
C LEU A 702 -1.26 -31.08 -4.82
N LYS A 703 -0.21 -30.28 -4.62
CA LYS A 703 0.29 -29.37 -5.65
C LYS A 703 0.98 -30.18 -6.75
N LEU A 704 0.64 -29.88 -8.00
CA LEU A 704 1.23 -30.40 -9.22
C LEU A 704 1.90 -29.25 -9.96
N ASP A 705 3.13 -29.45 -10.39
CA ASP A 705 3.90 -28.51 -11.21
C ASP A 705 4.94 -29.28 -12.06
N GLY A 706 5.62 -28.56 -12.97
CA GLY A 706 6.72 -29.10 -13.77
C GLY A 706 6.33 -30.32 -14.63
N GLY A 707 7.13 -31.38 -14.56
CA GLY A 707 6.96 -32.59 -15.38
C GLY A 707 5.63 -33.33 -15.17
N LEU A 708 4.97 -33.16 -14.02
CA LEU A 708 3.63 -33.71 -13.76
C LEU A 708 2.52 -32.99 -14.53
N LEU A 709 2.79 -31.79 -15.04
CA LEU A 709 1.87 -31.04 -15.93
C LEU A 709 2.40 -30.98 -17.37
N ALA A 710 3.30 -31.89 -17.73
CA ALA A 710 3.77 -32.09 -19.11
C ALA A 710 2.93 -33.11 -19.88
N SER A 711 2.18 -33.97 -19.18
CA SER A 711 1.34 -35.03 -19.74
C SER A 711 -0.07 -35.00 -19.14
N PRO A 712 -1.07 -35.57 -19.83
CA PRO A 712 -2.42 -35.72 -19.27
C PRO A 712 -2.44 -36.49 -17.94
N LEU A 713 -3.32 -36.08 -17.04
CA LEU A 713 -3.48 -36.64 -15.69
C LEU A 713 -4.68 -37.60 -15.63
N SER A 714 -4.57 -38.67 -14.86
CA SER A 714 -5.73 -39.46 -14.44
C SER A 714 -5.68 -39.82 -12.96
N VAL A 715 -6.85 -39.86 -12.32
CA VAL A 715 -7.03 -40.21 -10.90
C VAL A 715 -7.95 -41.41 -10.81
N HIS A 716 -7.52 -42.44 -10.11
CA HIS A 716 -8.29 -43.66 -9.85
C HIS A 716 -8.54 -43.83 -8.35
N ASN A 717 -9.80 -43.94 -7.94
CA ASN A 717 -10.16 -44.27 -6.57
C ASN A 717 -10.06 -45.79 -6.38
N GLN A 718 -9.29 -46.21 -5.37
CA GLN A 718 -9.04 -47.63 -5.08
C GLN A 718 -9.95 -48.17 -3.97
N GLY A 719 -10.75 -47.29 -3.35
CA GLY A 719 -11.71 -47.65 -2.31
C GLY A 719 -13.12 -47.86 -2.84
N SER A 720 -14.01 -48.37 -1.98
CA SER A 720 -15.42 -48.63 -2.29
C SER A 720 -16.35 -47.45 -2.01
N GLU A 721 -15.89 -46.45 -1.25
CA GLU A 721 -16.67 -45.25 -0.93
C GLU A 721 -16.43 -44.15 -1.99
N PRO A 722 -17.44 -43.30 -2.27
CA PRO A 722 -17.28 -42.17 -3.18
C PRO A 722 -16.18 -41.20 -2.71
N LEU A 723 -15.30 -40.83 -3.63
CA LEU A 723 -14.23 -39.86 -3.41
C LEU A 723 -14.48 -38.62 -4.25
N TYR A 724 -14.60 -37.47 -3.61
CA TYR A 724 -14.78 -36.20 -4.30
C TYR A 724 -13.44 -35.68 -4.79
N GLN A 725 -13.32 -35.49 -6.10
CA GLN A 725 -12.14 -34.98 -6.77
C GLN A 725 -12.38 -33.54 -7.23
N GLN A 726 -11.38 -32.71 -6.97
CA GLN A 726 -11.31 -31.35 -7.50
C GLN A 726 -9.89 -31.05 -7.96
N LEU A 727 -9.73 -30.71 -9.23
CA LEU A 727 -8.48 -30.20 -9.79
C LEU A 727 -8.68 -28.76 -10.22
N THR A 728 -7.86 -27.86 -9.70
CA THR A 728 -7.77 -26.49 -10.19
C THR A 728 -6.44 -26.31 -10.89
N VAL A 729 -6.48 -26.08 -12.21
CA VAL A 729 -5.31 -25.74 -13.02
C VAL A 729 -5.24 -24.22 -13.13
N SER A 730 -4.09 -23.66 -12.80
CA SER A 730 -3.75 -22.24 -12.93
C SER A 730 -2.59 -22.11 -13.90
N GLY A 731 -2.65 -21.13 -14.79
CA GLY A 731 -1.53 -20.84 -15.67
C GLY A 731 -1.77 -19.59 -16.50
N TYR A 732 -0.74 -19.16 -17.21
CA TYR A 732 -0.80 -18.00 -18.08
C TYR A 732 -1.16 -18.44 -19.49
N PRO A 733 -2.12 -17.78 -20.16
CA PRO A 733 -2.56 -18.23 -21.48
C PRO A 733 -1.45 -18.02 -22.52
N THR A 734 -1.33 -18.94 -23.47
CA THR A 734 -0.33 -18.86 -24.57
C THR A 734 -0.71 -17.81 -25.62
N GLN A 735 -1.98 -17.42 -25.68
CA GLN A 735 -2.53 -16.43 -26.60
C GLN A 735 -3.20 -15.30 -25.83
N THR A 736 -3.34 -14.13 -26.46
CA THR A 736 -4.08 -13.02 -25.90
C THR A 736 -5.52 -13.45 -25.61
N PRO A 737 -6.02 -13.26 -24.37
CA PRO A 737 -7.43 -13.50 -24.07
C PRO A 737 -8.34 -12.68 -24.97
N ALA A 738 -9.47 -13.24 -25.39
CA ALA A 738 -10.45 -12.51 -26.17
C ALA A 738 -11.06 -11.37 -25.33
N ALA A 739 -11.23 -10.20 -25.95
CA ALA A 739 -11.93 -9.09 -25.33
C ALA A 739 -13.41 -9.42 -25.11
N GLY A 740 -13.98 -8.84 -24.06
CA GLY A 740 -15.36 -9.08 -23.65
C GLY A 740 -15.54 -8.86 -22.16
N GLY A 741 -16.78 -8.89 -21.72
CA GLY A 741 -17.11 -8.67 -20.32
C GLY A 741 -18.57 -8.91 -20.01
N GLU A 742 -18.86 -9.03 -18.72
CA GLU A 742 -20.20 -9.11 -18.17
C GLU A 742 -20.41 -7.90 -17.27
N ASN A 743 -21.53 -7.19 -17.47
CA ASN A 743 -21.86 -5.89 -16.87
C ASN A 743 -20.89 -4.72 -17.16
N LEU A 744 -19.58 -4.95 -17.20
CA LEU A 744 -18.53 -3.94 -17.43
C LEU A 744 -18.00 -3.97 -18.88
N SER A 745 -17.38 -2.87 -19.31
CA SER A 745 -16.56 -2.78 -20.52
C SER A 745 -15.36 -1.86 -20.29
N ILE A 746 -14.23 -2.13 -20.94
CA ILE A 746 -13.03 -1.28 -20.88
C ILE A 746 -12.35 -1.18 -22.24
N ARG A 747 -11.89 0.02 -22.59
CA ARG A 747 -11.10 0.31 -23.80
C ARG A 747 -9.88 1.15 -23.43
N ARG A 748 -8.76 0.92 -24.13
CA ARG A 748 -7.52 1.70 -23.95
C ARG A 748 -7.07 2.33 -25.26
N GLU A 749 -6.64 3.58 -25.19
CA GLU A 749 -5.99 4.30 -26.28
C GLU A 749 -4.64 4.86 -25.83
N TYR A 750 -3.68 4.89 -26.76
CA TYR A 750 -2.37 5.50 -26.58
C TYR A 750 -2.34 6.80 -27.38
N LEU A 751 -2.25 7.92 -26.69
CA LEU A 751 -2.36 9.27 -27.24
C LEU A 751 -1.06 10.07 -27.03
N SER A 752 -0.85 11.09 -27.84
CA SER A 752 0.13 12.13 -27.59
C SER A 752 -0.42 13.14 -26.58
N LEU A 753 0.41 14.06 -26.09
CA LEU A 753 -0.06 15.20 -25.28
C LEU A 753 -1.00 16.15 -26.03
N SER A 754 -1.03 16.07 -27.37
CA SER A 754 -1.98 16.82 -28.20
C SER A 754 -3.31 16.07 -28.41
N GLY A 755 -3.53 14.95 -27.73
CA GLY A 755 -4.72 14.10 -27.90
C GLY A 755 -4.74 13.23 -29.17
N ALA A 756 -3.66 13.22 -29.97
CA ALA A 756 -3.63 12.46 -31.22
C ALA A 756 -3.21 10.99 -30.98
N PRO A 757 -3.82 10.00 -31.65
CA PRO A 757 -3.42 8.60 -31.52
C PRO A 757 -1.95 8.35 -31.89
N LEU A 758 -1.26 7.55 -31.08
CA LEU A 758 0.13 7.18 -31.30
C LEU A 758 0.26 5.83 -32.01
N ASN A 759 1.24 5.75 -32.92
CA ASN A 759 1.66 4.48 -33.50
C ASN A 759 2.58 3.73 -32.51
N VAL A 760 2.00 2.81 -31.75
CA VAL A 760 2.73 1.97 -30.77
C VAL A 760 3.76 1.04 -31.41
N GLY A 761 3.70 0.79 -32.71
CA GLY A 761 4.70 0.01 -33.46
C GLY A 761 5.95 0.81 -33.86
N ALA A 762 6.05 2.09 -33.46
CA ALA A 762 7.18 2.95 -33.82
C ALA A 762 7.45 4.08 -32.81
N LEU A 763 7.27 3.83 -31.51
CA LEU A 763 7.56 4.81 -30.46
C LEU A 763 9.06 5.13 -30.42
N LYS A 764 9.44 6.36 -30.07
CA LYS A 764 10.85 6.76 -29.90
C LYS A 764 11.24 6.73 -28.43
N THR A 765 12.46 6.30 -28.10
CA THR A 765 12.99 6.44 -26.73
C THR A 765 12.92 7.88 -26.24
N GLY A 766 12.33 8.07 -25.05
CA GLY A 766 12.06 9.35 -24.40
C GLY A 766 10.67 9.94 -24.71
N GLN A 767 9.94 9.39 -25.68
CA GLN A 767 8.61 9.88 -26.07
C GLN A 767 7.59 9.68 -24.94
N LEU A 768 6.85 10.74 -24.65
CA LEU A 768 5.70 10.69 -23.75
C LEU A 768 4.50 10.05 -24.42
N VAL A 769 3.80 9.22 -23.66
CA VAL A 769 2.62 8.46 -24.05
C VAL A 769 1.54 8.74 -23.01
N LEU A 770 0.47 9.39 -23.43
CA LEU A 770 -0.72 9.55 -22.61
C LEU A 770 -1.59 8.30 -22.80
N VAL A 771 -1.86 7.56 -21.74
CA VAL A 771 -2.75 6.40 -21.79
C VAL A 771 -4.13 6.82 -21.32
N HIS A 772 -5.13 6.58 -22.17
CA HIS A 772 -6.53 6.86 -21.91
C HIS A 772 -7.31 5.57 -21.77
N LEU A 773 -8.03 5.42 -20.65
CA LEU A 773 -8.91 4.30 -20.39
C LEU A 773 -10.36 4.80 -20.36
N GLU A 774 -11.22 4.12 -21.10
CA GLU A 774 -12.67 4.34 -21.08
C GLU A 774 -13.33 3.12 -20.44
N ILE A 775 -14.12 3.34 -19.39
CA ILE A 775 -14.77 2.29 -18.62
C ILE A 775 -16.27 2.52 -18.63
N GLY A 776 -17.03 1.50 -19.02
CA GLY A 776 -18.49 1.51 -19.02
C GLY A 776 -19.06 0.42 -18.11
N ALA A 777 -20.30 0.62 -17.64
CA ALA A 777 -21.05 -0.40 -16.92
C ALA A 777 -22.54 -0.34 -17.29
N LYS A 778 -23.22 -1.50 -17.36
CA LYS A 778 -24.69 -1.58 -17.58
C LYS A 778 -25.48 -1.27 -16.29
N GLN A 779 -24.85 -1.48 -15.14
CA GLN A 779 -25.40 -1.24 -13.79
C GLN A 779 -24.32 -0.60 -12.92
N ARG A 780 -24.74 0.10 -11.86
CA ARG A 780 -23.81 0.69 -10.88
C ARG A 780 -22.85 -0.37 -10.31
N VAL A 781 -21.55 -0.07 -10.33
CA VAL A 781 -20.48 -0.88 -9.74
C VAL A 781 -19.67 0.01 -8.79
N PRO A 782 -20.00 0.05 -7.49
CA PRO A 782 -19.37 0.96 -6.52
C PRO A 782 -17.96 0.52 -6.07
N ASP A 783 -17.52 -0.67 -6.49
CA ASP A 783 -16.29 -1.34 -6.08
C ASP A 783 -15.45 -1.81 -7.28
N ALA A 784 -15.54 -1.10 -8.40
CA ALA A 784 -14.80 -1.45 -9.61
C ALA A 784 -13.29 -1.23 -9.41
N LEU A 785 -12.49 -2.18 -9.88
CA LEU A 785 -11.04 -2.16 -9.84
C LEU A 785 -10.52 -2.27 -11.28
N VAL A 786 -9.91 -1.19 -11.76
CA VAL A 786 -9.20 -1.13 -13.03
C VAL A 786 -7.76 -1.54 -12.81
N VAL A 787 -7.27 -2.47 -13.61
CA VAL A 787 -5.88 -2.92 -13.63
C VAL A 787 -5.38 -2.86 -15.07
N ASP A 788 -4.43 -1.95 -15.31
CA ASP A 788 -3.81 -1.80 -16.62
C ASP A 788 -2.32 -2.18 -16.54
N LEU A 789 -2.01 -3.42 -16.93
CA LEU A 789 -0.64 -3.93 -16.94
C LEU A 789 0.16 -3.24 -18.06
N LEU A 790 1.32 -2.66 -17.73
CA LEU A 790 2.15 -1.96 -18.71
C LEU A 790 2.86 -2.94 -19.67
N PRO A 791 3.11 -2.54 -20.92
CA PRO A 791 4.21 -3.08 -21.71
C PRO A 791 5.55 -2.69 -21.09
N ALA A 792 6.53 -3.58 -21.02
CA ALA A 792 7.79 -3.33 -20.30
C ALA A 792 8.66 -2.19 -20.88
N GLY A 793 8.43 -1.80 -22.14
CA GLY A 793 9.08 -0.64 -22.75
C GLY A 793 8.57 0.70 -22.24
N LEU A 794 7.46 0.73 -21.50
CA LEU A 794 6.89 1.93 -20.90
C LEU A 794 7.15 1.97 -19.40
N GLU A 795 7.49 3.16 -18.90
CA GLU A 795 7.52 3.46 -17.47
C GLU A 795 6.48 4.52 -17.12
N LEU A 796 5.78 4.35 -15.98
CA LEU A 796 4.82 5.35 -15.49
C LEU A 796 5.53 6.62 -15.03
N GLU A 797 4.98 7.76 -15.41
CA GLU A 797 5.32 9.07 -14.83
C GLU A 797 4.43 9.29 -13.61
N ASN A 798 5.00 9.17 -12.41
CA ASN A 798 4.26 9.38 -11.17
C ASN A 798 4.10 10.87 -10.89
N GLN A 799 2.89 11.38 -11.11
CA GLN A 799 2.53 12.79 -10.91
C GLN A 799 2.52 13.21 -9.43
N ASN A 800 2.49 12.26 -8.48
CA ASN A 800 2.51 12.55 -7.04
C ASN A 800 3.92 12.91 -6.53
N LEU A 801 4.96 12.83 -7.36
CA LEU A 801 6.31 13.21 -6.97
C LEU A 801 6.56 14.68 -7.30
N ALA A 802 7.15 15.43 -6.35
CA ALA A 802 7.48 16.86 -6.50
C ALA A 802 8.40 17.20 -7.69
N GLN A 803 8.95 16.19 -8.38
CA GLN A 803 9.77 16.30 -9.60
C GLN A 803 9.14 15.56 -10.79
N SER A 804 7.81 15.51 -10.92
CA SER A 804 7.19 14.98 -12.14
C SER A 804 7.75 15.72 -13.36
N SER A 805 8.44 14.99 -14.24
CA SER A 805 9.21 15.56 -15.36
C SER A 805 8.32 16.13 -16.48
N ALA A 806 7.02 15.83 -16.43
CA ALA A 806 6.03 16.25 -17.40
C ALA A 806 4.70 16.53 -16.68
N SER A 807 4.18 17.75 -16.85
CA SER A 807 2.88 18.18 -16.32
C SER A 807 1.81 17.99 -17.40
N LEU A 808 0.61 17.61 -16.99
CA LEU A 808 -0.57 17.61 -17.88
C LEU A 808 -1.09 19.04 -18.15
N GLU A 809 -0.50 20.07 -17.54
CA GLU A 809 -0.85 21.48 -17.79
C GLU A 809 -0.57 21.91 -19.25
N ASP A 810 0.45 21.33 -19.88
CA ASP A 810 0.86 21.61 -21.26
C ASP A 810 0.05 20.82 -22.31
N ALA A 811 -0.94 20.02 -21.89
CA ALA A 811 -1.74 19.20 -22.79
C ALA A 811 -2.79 20.04 -23.57
N SER A 812 -3.35 19.46 -24.64
CA SER A 812 -4.42 20.13 -25.41
C SER A 812 -5.72 20.28 -24.62
N GLU A 813 -6.62 21.16 -25.07
CA GLU A 813 -7.92 21.40 -24.41
C GLU A 813 -8.80 20.14 -24.35
N GLU A 814 -8.71 19.26 -25.35
CA GLU A 814 -9.41 17.97 -25.35
C GLU A 814 -8.90 17.07 -24.21
N VAL A 815 -7.59 17.01 -24.01
CA VAL A 815 -6.98 16.22 -22.92
C VAL A 815 -7.34 16.82 -21.55
N LYS A 816 -7.36 18.15 -21.44
CA LYS A 816 -7.81 18.84 -20.22
C LYS A 816 -9.27 18.53 -19.90
N THR A 817 -10.13 18.49 -20.91
CA THR A 817 -11.55 18.12 -20.74
C THR A 817 -11.70 16.69 -20.21
N ILE A 818 -10.93 15.74 -20.75
CA ILE A 818 -10.92 14.35 -20.25
C ILE A 818 -10.38 14.30 -18.81
N ARG A 819 -9.35 15.10 -18.49
CA ARG A 819 -8.81 15.20 -17.12
C ARG A 819 -9.85 15.77 -16.14
N GLU A 820 -10.56 16.81 -16.52
CA GLU A 820 -11.66 17.36 -15.70
C GLU A 820 -12.78 16.32 -15.51
N SER A 821 -13.09 15.52 -16.53
CA SER A 821 -14.01 14.38 -16.38
C SER A 821 -13.49 13.31 -15.43
N MET A 822 -12.18 13.05 -15.43
CA MET A 822 -11.52 12.12 -14.51
C MET A 822 -11.52 12.65 -13.06
N GLU A 823 -11.30 13.95 -12.86
CA GLU A 823 -11.36 14.59 -11.54
C GLU A 823 -12.75 14.50 -10.91
N ASN A 824 -13.79 14.51 -11.74
CA ASN A 824 -15.17 14.31 -11.33
C ASN A 824 -15.60 12.83 -11.31
N ALA A 825 -14.74 11.90 -11.73
CA ALA A 825 -15.03 10.48 -11.65
C ALA A 825 -15.00 10.02 -10.19
N GLY A 826 -15.79 9.00 -9.85
CA GLY A 826 -15.88 8.41 -8.51
C GLY A 826 -14.61 7.64 -8.08
N ILE A 827 -13.42 8.18 -8.31
CA ILE A 827 -12.14 7.57 -8.00
C ILE A 827 -11.98 7.47 -6.48
N LYS A 828 -11.85 6.24 -5.99
CA LYS A 828 -11.63 5.94 -4.57
C LYS A 828 -10.15 5.78 -4.24
N HIS A 829 -9.35 5.31 -5.20
CA HIS A 829 -7.92 5.05 -5.00
C HIS A 829 -7.19 4.94 -6.33
N GLN A 830 -5.90 5.31 -6.37
CA GLN A 830 -5.02 5.17 -7.53
C GLN A 830 -3.62 4.72 -7.14
N GLU A 831 -2.96 3.95 -8.00
CA GLU A 831 -1.59 3.49 -7.80
C GLU A 831 -0.79 3.47 -9.10
N TYR A 832 0.43 4.02 -9.03
CA TYR A 832 1.42 3.99 -10.10
C TYR A 832 2.52 2.98 -9.74
N ARG A 833 2.41 1.74 -10.21
CA ARG A 833 3.41 0.69 -9.94
C ARG A 833 4.44 0.59 -11.07
N GLY A 834 5.55 -0.11 -10.80
CA GLY A 834 6.57 -0.36 -11.82
C GLY A 834 6.07 -1.15 -13.04
N ASP A 835 5.00 -1.95 -12.89
CA ASP A 835 4.51 -2.85 -13.93
C ASP A 835 3.05 -2.66 -14.34
N ARG A 836 2.31 -1.79 -13.63
CA ARG A 836 0.87 -1.58 -13.84
C ARG A 836 0.37 -0.25 -13.27
N TYR A 837 -0.69 0.27 -13.86
CA TYR A 837 -1.55 1.29 -13.28
C TYR A 837 -2.78 0.62 -12.65
N VAL A 838 -3.23 1.11 -11.49
CA VAL A 838 -4.42 0.59 -10.79
C VAL A 838 -5.30 1.76 -10.36
N ALA A 839 -6.61 1.63 -10.53
CA ALA A 839 -7.58 2.59 -10.01
C ALA A 839 -8.83 1.88 -9.46
N ALA A 840 -9.28 2.27 -8.28
CA ALA A 840 -10.56 1.83 -7.73
C ALA A 840 -11.62 2.92 -7.95
N LEU A 841 -12.80 2.55 -8.43
CA LEU A 841 -13.85 3.45 -8.91
C LEU A 841 -15.23 3.08 -8.36
N ASP A 842 -16.07 4.08 -8.13
CA ASP A 842 -17.53 3.95 -8.10
C ASP A 842 -18.09 4.38 -9.46
N ILE A 843 -18.60 3.42 -10.22
CA ILE A 843 -19.17 3.62 -11.56
C ILE A 843 -20.69 3.61 -11.45
N ASP A 844 -21.36 4.70 -11.83
CA ASP A 844 -22.81 4.86 -11.69
C ASP A 844 -23.65 3.96 -12.63
N GLY A 845 -23.09 3.58 -13.78
CA GLY A 845 -23.75 2.84 -14.86
C GLY A 845 -24.52 3.71 -15.87
N SER A 846 -24.55 5.04 -15.68
CA SER A 846 -25.18 6.01 -16.59
C SER A 846 -24.18 6.75 -17.47
N SER A 847 -22.91 6.79 -17.08
CA SER A 847 -21.85 7.49 -17.81
C SER A 847 -20.61 6.63 -18.00
N THR A 848 -19.86 6.93 -19.06
CA THR A 848 -18.53 6.36 -19.27
C THR A 848 -17.55 7.09 -18.35
N VAL A 849 -16.78 6.33 -17.58
CA VAL A 849 -15.70 6.86 -16.76
C VAL A 849 -14.43 6.91 -17.60
N HIS A 850 -13.73 8.04 -17.55
CA HIS A 850 -12.46 8.23 -18.22
C HIS A 850 -11.33 8.29 -17.19
N LEU A 851 -10.25 7.55 -17.43
CA LEU A 851 -9.01 7.66 -16.68
C LEU A 851 -7.86 8.01 -17.61
N LEU A 852 -6.96 8.86 -17.13
CA LEU A 852 -5.74 9.25 -17.81
C LEU A 852 -4.54 9.00 -16.91
N TYR A 853 -3.49 8.42 -17.49
CA TYR A 853 -2.17 8.41 -16.85
C TYR A 853 -1.07 8.58 -17.88
N LEU A 854 0.07 9.09 -17.43
CA LEU A 854 1.21 9.37 -18.28
C LEU A 854 2.26 8.26 -18.15
N ALA A 855 2.83 7.87 -19.29
CA ALA A 855 3.94 6.95 -19.37
C ALA A 855 5.01 7.48 -20.34
N ARG A 856 6.22 6.92 -20.27
CA ARG A 856 7.33 7.24 -21.15
C ARG A 856 7.89 5.98 -21.78
N ALA A 857 8.15 6.02 -23.08
CA ALA A 857 8.90 4.97 -23.76
C ALA A 857 10.39 5.07 -23.38
N VAL A 858 10.94 4.07 -22.68
CA VAL A 858 12.30 4.10 -22.14
C VAL A 858 13.22 3.17 -22.92
N THR A 859 13.14 1.87 -22.67
CA THR A 859 14.13 0.91 -23.17
C THR A 859 13.78 0.44 -24.59
N PRO A 860 14.72 0.49 -25.56
CA PRO A 860 14.48 0.00 -26.92
C PRO A 860 14.16 -1.50 -26.96
N GLY A 861 13.17 -1.89 -27.76
CA GLY A 861 12.76 -3.29 -27.87
C GLY A 861 11.38 -3.49 -28.48
N THR A 862 10.96 -4.76 -28.51
CA THR A 862 9.63 -5.22 -28.88
C THR A 862 8.98 -5.87 -27.66
N TYR A 863 7.82 -5.37 -27.28
CA TYR A 863 7.14 -5.72 -26.03
C TYR A 863 5.73 -6.23 -26.30
N ARG A 864 5.30 -7.28 -25.61
CA ARG A 864 3.89 -7.69 -25.61
C ARG A 864 3.06 -6.65 -24.86
N VAL A 865 1.84 -6.42 -25.35
CA VAL A 865 0.94 -5.42 -24.78
C VAL A 865 -0.22 -6.14 -24.09
N PRO A 866 -0.29 -6.12 -22.74
CA PRO A 866 -1.39 -6.75 -22.01
C PRO A 866 -2.73 -6.06 -22.29
N PRO A 867 -3.86 -6.78 -22.30
CA PRO A 867 -5.18 -6.16 -22.36
C PRO A 867 -5.49 -5.35 -21.08
N PRO A 868 -6.18 -4.20 -21.18
CA PRO A 868 -6.68 -3.51 -20.00
C PRO A 868 -7.80 -4.33 -19.34
N GLN A 869 -7.86 -4.32 -18.01
CA GLN A 869 -8.85 -5.09 -17.23
C GLN A 869 -9.64 -4.19 -16.29
N VAL A 870 -10.92 -4.49 -16.10
CA VAL A 870 -11.74 -3.97 -15.01
C VAL A 870 -12.58 -5.09 -14.39
N GLU A 871 -12.73 -5.11 -13.07
CA GLU A 871 -13.59 -6.08 -12.38
C GLU A 871 -14.24 -5.47 -11.14
N SER A 872 -15.40 -5.98 -10.71
CA SER A 872 -15.93 -5.70 -9.37
C SER A 872 -15.19 -6.56 -8.34
N MET A 873 -14.67 -5.95 -7.28
CA MET A 873 -13.92 -6.66 -6.24
C MET A 873 -14.77 -7.70 -5.49
N TYR A 874 -16.08 -7.45 -5.33
CA TYR A 874 -16.99 -8.28 -4.54
C TYR A 874 -18.09 -8.96 -5.36
N ARG A 875 -18.20 -8.64 -6.66
CA ARG A 875 -18.99 -9.42 -7.64
C ARG A 875 -18.09 -9.79 -8.82
N PRO A 876 -17.16 -10.75 -8.66
CA PRO A 876 -16.10 -10.99 -9.65
C PRO A 876 -16.61 -11.52 -11.00
N ASN A 877 -17.87 -11.97 -11.08
CA ASN A 877 -18.52 -12.27 -12.36
C ASN A 877 -18.74 -11.00 -13.21
N TRP A 878 -18.78 -9.81 -12.60
CA TRP A 878 -18.79 -8.53 -13.29
C TRP A 878 -17.35 -8.11 -13.57
N GLN A 879 -16.92 -8.28 -14.81
CA GLN A 879 -15.56 -8.00 -15.25
C GLN A 879 -15.52 -7.75 -16.75
N ALA A 880 -14.47 -7.10 -17.23
CA ALA A 880 -14.17 -7.00 -18.63
C ALA A 880 -12.66 -6.99 -18.90
N LEU A 881 -12.31 -7.54 -20.06
CA LEU A 881 -11.02 -7.40 -20.73
C LEU A 881 -11.22 -6.62 -22.03
N GLY A 882 -10.42 -5.58 -22.22
CA GLY A 882 -10.43 -4.78 -23.45
C GLY A 882 -9.49 -5.32 -24.51
N ASP A 883 -9.62 -4.80 -25.73
CA ASP A 883 -8.70 -5.10 -26.82
C ASP A 883 -7.30 -4.50 -26.58
N ALA A 884 -6.29 -5.16 -27.11
CA ALA A 884 -4.92 -4.66 -27.13
C ALA A 884 -4.20 -5.07 -28.42
N PRO A 885 -3.30 -4.21 -28.95
CA PRO A 885 -2.40 -4.62 -30.01
C PRO A 885 -1.52 -5.78 -29.52
N ALA A 886 -1.06 -6.66 -30.41
CA ALA A 886 -0.21 -7.78 -29.98
C ALA A 886 1.15 -7.34 -29.42
N GLN A 887 1.73 -6.27 -30.01
CA GLN A 887 3.07 -5.80 -29.72
C GLN A 887 3.19 -4.27 -29.76
N MET A 888 4.18 -3.76 -29.04
CA MET A 888 4.66 -2.39 -29.03
C MET A 888 6.16 -2.37 -29.33
N VAL A 889 6.62 -1.39 -30.10
CA VAL A 889 8.03 -1.25 -30.47
C VAL A 889 8.54 0.12 -30.03
N VAL A 890 9.58 0.10 -29.20
CA VAL A 890 10.36 1.29 -28.82
C VAL A 890 11.65 1.29 -29.61
N LYS A 891 11.82 2.29 -30.48
CA LYS A 891 13.01 2.47 -31.31
C LYS A 891 14.10 3.17 -30.51
N GLY A 892 15.30 2.59 -30.56
CA GLY A 892 16.50 3.23 -30.07
C GLY A 892 16.83 4.51 -30.85
N LYS A 893 17.58 5.40 -30.21
CA LYS A 893 18.18 6.56 -30.87
C LYS A 893 19.31 6.16 -31.80
#